data_AF-A0A0N4WN39-F1
#
_entry.id   AF-A0A0N4WN39-F1
#
_cell.length_a   1.000
_cell.length_b   1.000
_cell.length_c   1.000
_cell.angle_alpha   90.00
_cell.angle_beta   90.00
_cell.angle_gamma   90.00
#
_symmetry.space_group_name_H-M   'P 1'
#
loop_
_entity.id
_entity.type
_entity.pdbx_description
1 polymer ?
#
loop_
_entity_poly.entity_id
_entity_poly.type
_entity_poly.pdbx_seq_one_letter_code
_entity_poly.pdbx_strand_id
1 'polypeptide(L)'
;MSLGKLSIDKVDVKGKRVLIRVDFNVPQKDGKITNNQRIVAALPSIKYCLDNGAKAVVLMSHLGRPDGKKNPKFTLAPVADELKKVLGKDVKFLNDCVGPEVEAACADPAPGSVILLENLRFYIEEEGKCTNEKGEKIKAKDEDVEKFRASLTKLGDIYVNDAFGTAHRAHSSMVGVKLDTRACGFLMKNELVYFGKALSDPSRPFLAILGGAKVADKIQLIKNMLDKVNEMIIGGGMAFTFLKVDKNVEIGNSLFDEEGAKIVKDLLAKAKEKNVQIHLPVDFVIGDKFAEDATAKTVTMEEGIPAGHMGLDVGPKSEELFAAAVARAKTIVWNGPPGVFEFDKFSHGTKALMDAVVKATSNGAITIIGGGDTATCCKKFKTEDKVSHVSTGGGASLELLEGAFHIVVLFILKVDVKDKRVLIRVDFNVPQKDGKITNNQRIVSALPTIMYCLDNKAKAVILMSHLGRPDGKKNPKYTLAPVAEELKRVLGGKDVKFLNDCVGPEVEAACADPPAGSIILLENLRFYIEEEGKCTNEKGEKLKASPEAVEKFRASLTKLGDIYVNDAFGTAHRAHSSMVGVKLNTRACGFLMKNELLYFGKALSDPARPFLAILGGAKVADKIQLIKNMLDKVNEMIIGGGMAFTFLKVDKNVEIGKSLFDEAGAKIVKELLAKAKEKNVQIHLPVDFVVGDKFAEDATAKTVTAEEGVPAGHMGMDVGPKSEELFATVVARAKTIVWNGPPGVFEFEKFSHGTKALMDAVVKATAAGCCTIIGGGDTATCCKKFKTEDKVTHVSTGGGASLELLEGKVLPGVEALSPAP
;
A
#
# COMPACT_ATOMS: atom_id res chain seq x y z
N MET A 1 2.11 -4.74 -3.53
CA MET A 1 2.08 -4.55 -2.05
C MET A 1 1.04 -5.50 -1.48
N SER A 2 1.41 -6.32 -0.50
CA SER A 2 0.45 -7.17 0.21
C SER A 2 -0.45 -6.32 1.10
N LEU A 3 -1.76 -6.43 0.95
CA LEU A 3 -2.75 -5.80 1.85
C LEU A 3 -2.85 -6.51 3.21
N GLY A 4 -1.93 -7.44 3.52
CA GLY A 4 -1.94 -8.28 4.72
C GLY A 4 -2.22 -7.51 6.01
N LYS A 5 -3.17 -8.00 6.79
CA LYS A 5 -3.49 -7.57 8.14
C LYS A 5 -3.47 -8.79 9.06
N LEU A 6 -3.30 -8.57 10.37
CA LEU A 6 -3.44 -9.63 11.36
C LEU A 6 -4.82 -10.26 11.19
N SER A 7 -4.86 -11.58 11.00
CA SER A 7 -6.08 -12.33 10.74
C SER A 7 -6.44 -13.18 11.96
N ILE A 8 -7.73 -13.49 12.11
CA ILE A 8 -8.29 -14.22 13.25
C ILE A 8 -7.61 -15.58 13.49
N ASP A 9 -7.11 -16.25 12.44
CA ASP A 9 -6.33 -17.50 12.52
C ASP A 9 -4.93 -17.36 13.13
N LYS A 10 -4.54 -16.13 13.48
CA LYS A 10 -3.26 -15.79 14.14
C LYS A 10 -3.47 -15.18 15.52
N VAL A 11 -4.69 -15.24 16.05
CA VAL A 11 -5.06 -14.70 17.35
C VAL A 11 -5.50 -15.84 18.27
N ASP A 12 -5.00 -15.84 19.50
CA ASP A 12 -5.51 -16.74 20.55
C ASP A 12 -6.85 -16.22 21.09
N VAL A 13 -7.93 -16.89 20.73
CA VAL A 13 -9.30 -16.54 21.12
C VAL A 13 -9.76 -17.31 22.36
N LYS A 14 -8.97 -18.26 22.88
CA LYS A 14 -9.41 -19.18 23.93
C LYS A 14 -9.75 -18.44 25.23
N GLY A 15 -10.96 -18.66 25.74
CA GLY A 15 -11.48 -18.02 26.94
C GLY A 15 -11.77 -16.53 26.79
N LYS A 16 -11.64 -15.95 25.60
CA LYS A 16 -11.86 -14.52 25.33
C LYS A 16 -13.27 -14.25 24.80
N ARG A 17 -13.77 -13.05 25.06
CA ARG A 17 -14.97 -12.48 24.43
C ARG A 17 -14.54 -11.81 23.13
N VAL A 18 -15.02 -12.29 22.00
CA VAL A 18 -14.63 -11.77 20.68
C VAL A 18 -15.75 -10.89 20.15
N LEU A 19 -15.50 -9.58 20.07
CA LEU A 19 -16.41 -8.62 19.44
C LEU A 19 -16.13 -8.60 17.93
N ILE A 20 -17.10 -9.07 17.14
CA ILE A 20 -16.99 -9.15 15.68
C ILE A 20 -17.91 -8.13 15.04
N ARG A 21 -17.33 -7.25 14.20
CA ARG A 21 -18.07 -6.40 13.29
C ARG A 21 -18.37 -7.18 12.01
N VAL A 22 -19.65 -7.45 11.77
CA VAL A 22 -20.13 -8.22 10.61
C VAL A 22 -20.99 -7.35 9.70
N ASP A 23 -21.08 -7.67 8.41
CA ASP A 23 -22.03 -7.05 7.48
C ASP A 23 -23.30 -7.90 7.40
N PHE A 24 -24.34 -7.54 8.15
CA PHE A 24 -25.67 -8.15 8.08
C PHE A 24 -26.70 -7.20 7.46
N ASN A 25 -26.25 -6.27 6.63
CA ASN A 25 -27.15 -5.42 5.86
C ASN A 25 -27.74 -6.23 4.69
N VAL A 26 -28.70 -7.11 5.00
CA VAL A 26 -29.36 -8.04 4.08
C VAL A 26 -30.65 -7.45 3.49
N PRO A 27 -30.99 -7.74 2.23
CA PRO A 27 -32.25 -7.30 1.65
C PRO A 27 -33.43 -8.03 2.31
N GLN A 28 -34.44 -7.25 2.68
CA GLN A 28 -35.67 -7.75 3.31
C GLN A 28 -36.90 -7.28 2.54
N LYS A 29 -37.91 -8.15 2.46
CA LYS A 29 -39.26 -7.84 1.98
C LYS A 29 -40.23 -8.26 3.06
N ASP A 30 -41.04 -7.31 3.56
CA ASP A 30 -42.03 -7.54 4.62
C ASP A 30 -41.44 -8.23 5.86
N GLY A 31 -40.24 -7.80 6.28
CA GLY A 31 -39.51 -8.34 7.43
C GLY A 31 -38.84 -9.70 7.19
N LYS A 32 -38.99 -10.30 6.00
CA LYS A 32 -38.36 -11.58 5.63
C LYS A 32 -37.10 -11.35 4.83
N ILE A 33 -36.02 -12.03 5.21
CA ILE A 33 -34.73 -11.99 4.50
C ILE A 33 -34.87 -12.67 3.14
N THR A 34 -34.61 -11.93 2.06
CA THR A 34 -34.66 -12.45 0.69
C THR A 34 -33.29 -12.99 0.23
N ASN A 35 -32.21 -12.48 0.83
CA ASN A 35 -30.86 -13.00 0.61
C ASN A 35 -30.03 -13.03 1.91
N ASN A 36 -29.73 -14.22 2.41
CA ASN A 36 -28.94 -14.46 3.62
C ASN A 36 -27.43 -14.63 3.37
N GLN A 37 -26.92 -14.42 2.14
CA GLN A 37 -25.51 -14.67 1.78
C GLN A 37 -24.53 -13.92 2.70
N ARG A 38 -24.85 -12.68 3.09
CA ARG A 38 -23.99 -11.91 4.01
C ARG A 38 -23.92 -12.51 5.41
N ILE A 39 -25.00 -13.16 5.86
CA ILE A 39 -25.03 -13.90 7.13
C ILE A 39 -24.15 -15.15 7.02
N VAL A 40 -24.33 -15.92 5.95
CA VAL A 40 -23.56 -17.14 5.68
C VAL A 40 -22.06 -16.83 5.56
N ALA A 41 -21.69 -15.71 4.93
CA ALA A 41 -20.30 -15.31 4.72
C ALA A 41 -19.53 -15.00 6.02
N ALA A 42 -20.23 -14.63 7.11
CA ALA A 42 -19.61 -14.40 8.42
C ALA A 42 -19.43 -15.68 9.24
N LEU A 43 -20.12 -16.78 8.89
CA LEU A 43 -20.09 -18.04 9.65
C LEU A 43 -18.69 -18.62 9.85
N PRO A 44 -17.75 -18.58 8.88
CA PRO A 44 -16.41 -19.11 9.10
C PRO A 44 -15.68 -18.46 10.28
N SER A 45 -15.78 -17.12 10.42
CA SER A 45 -15.16 -16.39 11.52
C SER A 45 -15.83 -16.71 12.86
N ILE A 46 -17.17 -16.78 12.86
CA ILE A 46 -17.96 -17.11 14.06
C ILE A 46 -17.64 -18.52 14.55
N LYS A 47 -17.69 -19.51 13.65
CA LYS A 47 -17.39 -20.91 13.95
C LYS A 47 -15.97 -21.07 14.45
N TYR A 48 -14.99 -20.46 13.79
CA TYR A 48 -13.60 -20.51 14.25
C TYR A 48 -13.42 -20.01 15.68
N CYS A 49 -14.06 -18.89 16.07
CA CYS A 49 -14.01 -18.44 17.46
C CYS A 49 -14.56 -19.49 18.43
N LEU A 50 -15.73 -20.05 18.11
CA LEU A 50 -16.39 -21.05 18.96
C LEU A 50 -15.56 -22.34 19.07
N ASP A 51 -15.08 -22.84 17.94
CA ASP A 51 -14.31 -24.09 17.82
C ASP A 51 -12.94 -23.98 18.52
N ASN A 52 -12.36 -22.76 18.58
CA ASN A 52 -11.11 -22.48 19.29
C ASN A 52 -11.33 -22.00 20.74
N GLY A 53 -12.52 -22.24 21.29
CA GLY A 53 -12.79 -22.07 22.72
C GLY A 53 -12.97 -20.62 23.17
N ALA A 54 -13.40 -19.72 22.29
CA ALA A 54 -13.83 -18.39 22.72
C ALA A 54 -14.92 -18.49 23.79
N LYS A 55 -14.83 -17.65 24.82
CA LYS A 55 -15.83 -17.57 25.87
C LYS A 55 -17.17 -17.11 25.31
N ALA A 56 -17.16 -16.11 24.43
CA ALA A 56 -18.35 -15.69 23.69
C ALA A 56 -17.99 -14.98 22.39
N VAL A 57 -18.94 -14.97 21.46
CA VAL A 57 -18.90 -14.19 20.23
C VAL A 57 -19.99 -13.13 20.31
N VAL A 58 -19.58 -11.85 20.33
CA VAL A 58 -20.50 -10.70 20.34
C VAL A 58 -20.48 -10.09 18.94
N LEU A 59 -21.62 -10.09 18.26
CA LEU A 59 -21.78 -9.63 16.89
C LEU A 59 -22.42 -8.25 16.88
N MET A 60 -21.79 -7.31 16.19
CA MET A 60 -22.39 -6.00 15.93
C MET A 60 -22.52 -5.77 14.43
N SER A 61 -23.68 -5.28 13.99
CA SER A 61 -23.92 -4.98 12.58
C SER A 61 -24.74 -3.71 12.35
N HIS A 62 -25.11 -3.46 11.10
CA HIS A 62 -26.07 -2.42 10.76
C HIS A 62 -27.03 -2.95 9.68
N LEU A 63 -28.19 -2.31 9.56
CA LEU A 63 -29.17 -2.59 8.52
C LEU A 63 -29.73 -1.27 7.98
N GLY A 64 -29.69 -1.09 6.67
CA GLY A 64 -30.22 0.10 5.99
C GLY A 64 -29.60 1.42 6.46
N ARG A 65 -30.41 2.49 6.34
CA ARG A 65 -30.07 3.86 6.74
C ARG A 65 -31.19 4.42 7.63
N PRO A 66 -31.16 4.12 8.93
CA PRO A 66 -32.15 4.63 9.87
C PRO A 66 -31.84 6.05 10.38
N ASP A 67 -30.76 6.68 9.89
CA ASP A 67 -30.39 8.08 10.18
C ASP A 67 -30.32 8.42 11.69
N GLY A 68 -29.74 7.52 12.50
CA GLY A 68 -29.55 7.74 13.94
C GLY A 68 -30.84 7.65 14.75
N LYS A 69 -31.88 6.97 14.24
CA LYS A 69 -33.16 6.77 14.93
C LYS A 69 -33.53 5.29 15.00
N LYS A 70 -34.11 4.86 16.12
CA LYS A 70 -34.68 3.50 16.23
C LYS A 70 -35.86 3.36 15.26
N ASN A 71 -35.79 2.37 14.39
CA ASN A 71 -36.84 2.10 13.40
C ASN A 71 -37.04 0.59 13.23
N PRO A 72 -38.23 0.04 13.55
CA PRO A 72 -38.51 -1.39 13.45
C PRO A 72 -38.24 -1.98 12.06
N LYS A 73 -38.37 -1.20 10.98
CA LYS A 73 -38.06 -1.64 9.61
C LYS A 73 -36.59 -2.07 9.45
N PHE A 74 -35.70 -1.51 10.27
CA PHE A 74 -34.26 -1.73 10.20
C PHE A 74 -33.72 -2.48 11.42
N THR A 75 -34.56 -3.19 12.17
CA THR A 75 -34.11 -4.07 13.27
C THR A 75 -33.34 -5.28 12.75
N LEU A 76 -32.35 -5.74 13.52
CA LEU A 76 -31.62 -6.98 13.28
C LEU A 76 -32.28 -8.23 13.89
N ALA A 77 -33.46 -8.12 14.51
CA ALA A 77 -34.13 -9.29 15.09
C ALA A 77 -34.37 -10.45 14.08
N PRO A 78 -34.86 -10.22 12.84
CA PRO A 78 -34.96 -11.29 11.84
C PRO A 78 -33.62 -11.92 11.46
N VAL A 79 -32.53 -11.16 11.57
CA VAL A 79 -31.17 -11.65 11.32
C VAL A 79 -30.73 -12.59 12.43
N ALA A 80 -31.13 -12.34 13.69
CA ALA A 80 -30.85 -13.25 14.81
C ALA A 80 -31.48 -14.62 14.57
N ASP A 81 -32.75 -14.65 14.13
CA ASP A 81 -33.48 -15.89 13.85
C ASP A 81 -32.84 -16.68 12.70
N GLU A 82 -32.49 -16.00 11.60
CA GLU A 82 -31.83 -16.65 10.48
C GLU A 82 -30.41 -17.12 10.85
N LEU A 83 -29.65 -16.32 11.61
CA LEU A 83 -28.33 -16.71 12.10
C LEU A 83 -28.41 -17.94 12.99
N LYS A 84 -29.38 -18.00 13.91
CA LYS A 84 -29.64 -19.18 14.76
C LYS A 84 -29.88 -20.43 13.92
N LYS A 85 -30.69 -20.30 12.86
CA LYS A 85 -30.97 -21.39 11.91
C LYS A 85 -29.73 -21.86 11.16
N VAL A 86 -28.95 -20.95 10.57
CA VAL A 86 -27.77 -21.35 9.75
C VAL A 86 -26.54 -21.73 10.57
N LEU A 87 -26.43 -21.24 11.81
CA LEU A 87 -25.35 -21.60 12.73
C LEU A 87 -25.64 -22.91 13.46
N GLY A 88 -26.92 -23.27 13.64
CA GLY A 88 -27.33 -24.44 14.42
C GLY A 88 -27.09 -24.28 15.92
N LYS A 89 -27.06 -23.03 16.41
CA LYS A 89 -26.79 -22.69 17.82
C LYS A 89 -27.68 -21.53 18.25
N ASP A 90 -28.02 -21.49 19.54
CA ASP A 90 -28.81 -20.38 20.08
C ASP A 90 -28.07 -19.04 19.93
N VAL A 91 -28.82 -18.00 19.58
CA VAL A 91 -28.31 -16.63 19.38
C VAL A 91 -29.12 -15.70 20.27
N LYS A 92 -28.47 -15.09 21.26
CA LYS A 92 -29.10 -14.10 22.14
C LYS A 92 -29.15 -12.76 21.43
N PHE A 93 -30.34 -12.31 21.06
CA PHE A 93 -30.55 -10.96 20.54
C PHE A 93 -30.71 -9.96 21.69
N LEU A 94 -30.02 -8.81 21.60
CA LEU A 94 -30.20 -7.69 22.51
C LEU A 94 -30.92 -6.55 21.77
N ASN A 95 -31.91 -5.93 22.42
CA ASN A 95 -32.72 -4.84 21.85
C ASN A 95 -31.97 -3.50 21.73
N ASP A 96 -30.68 -3.49 22.09
CA ASP A 96 -29.80 -2.35 21.99
C ASP A 96 -28.36 -2.81 21.67
N CYS A 97 -27.46 -1.87 21.36
CA CYS A 97 -26.07 -2.16 21.00
C CYS A 97 -25.01 -1.54 21.91
N VAL A 98 -25.42 -0.66 22.81
CA VAL A 98 -24.56 -0.01 23.80
C VAL A 98 -25.34 0.21 25.10
N GLY A 99 -24.64 0.64 26.16
CA GLY A 99 -25.24 1.02 27.43
C GLY A 99 -25.23 -0.09 28.48
N PRO A 100 -25.70 0.21 29.71
CA PRO A 100 -25.46 -0.62 30.89
C PRO A 100 -25.99 -2.06 30.77
N GLU A 101 -27.17 -2.24 30.19
CA GLU A 101 -27.77 -3.57 30.01
C GLU A 101 -27.00 -4.44 29.03
N VAL A 102 -26.53 -3.84 27.92
CA VAL A 102 -25.72 -4.53 26.90
C VAL A 102 -24.34 -4.86 27.46
N GLU A 103 -23.71 -3.89 28.15
CA GLU A 103 -22.42 -4.09 28.82
C GLU A 103 -22.48 -5.22 29.85
N ALA A 104 -23.53 -5.25 30.69
CA ALA A 104 -23.75 -6.31 31.67
C ALA A 104 -23.96 -7.68 31.01
N ALA A 105 -24.77 -7.75 29.95
CA ALA A 105 -25.02 -8.99 29.21
C ALA A 105 -23.77 -9.57 28.53
N CYS A 106 -22.81 -8.71 28.17
CA CYS A 106 -21.56 -9.08 27.51
C CYS A 106 -20.37 -9.20 28.48
N ALA A 107 -20.50 -8.82 29.75
CA ALA A 107 -19.40 -8.84 30.73
C ALA A 107 -18.94 -10.28 31.04
N ASP A 108 -19.90 -11.16 31.34
CA ASP A 108 -19.63 -12.55 31.73
C ASP A 108 -20.67 -13.53 31.17
N PRO A 109 -20.76 -13.68 29.84
CA PRO A 109 -21.67 -14.63 29.23
C PRO A 109 -21.22 -16.08 29.46
N ALA A 110 -22.18 -17.01 29.43
CA ALA A 110 -21.89 -18.44 29.50
C ALA A 110 -20.93 -18.87 28.37
N PRO A 111 -19.97 -19.79 28.64
CA PRO A 111 -19.02 -20.24 27.63
C PRO A 111 -19.68 -20.72 26.32
N GLY A 112 -19.16 -20.24 25.19
CA GLY A 112 -19.68 -20.53 23.87
C GLY A 112 -20.91 -19.73 23.46
N SER A 113 -21.32 -18.70 24.23
CA SER A 113 -22.46 -17.84 23.88
C SER A 113 -22.25 -17.10 22.55
N VAL A 114 -23.34 -16.92 21.81
CA VAL A 114 -23.40 -16.05 20.62
C VAL A 114 -24.43 -14.96 20.88
N ILE A 115 -24.00 -13.70 20.82
CA ILE A 115 -24.83 -12.53 21.11
C ILE A 115 -24.88 -11.66 19.86
N LEU A 116 -26.08 -11.29 19.41
CA LEU A 116 -26.27 -10.30 18.34
C LEU A 116 -26.83 -9.01 18.95
N LEU A 117 -26.09 -7.91 18.77
CA LEU A 117 -26.52 -6.57 19.14
C LEU A 117 -27.52 -6.01 18.12
N GLU A 118 -28.31 -5.04 18.55
CA GLU A 118 -29.18 -4.28 17.64
C GLU A 118 -28.37 -3.39 16.67
N ASN A 119 -29.03 -2.87 15.64
CA ASN A 119 -28.48 -2.04 14.59
C ASN A 119 -27.71 -0.82 15.12
N LEU A 120 -26.39 -0.78 14.86
CA LEU A 120 -25.55 0.33 15.31
C LEU A 120 -25.97 1.69 14.74
N ARG A 121 -26.59 1.73 13.55
CA ARG A 121 -27.01 3.00 12.94
C ARG A 121 -28.25 3.61 13.58
N PHE A 122 -28.87 2.95 14.57
CA PHE A 122 -29.86 3.60 15.44
C PHE A 122 -29.25 4.71 16.29
N TYR A 123 -27.93 4.78 16.38
CA TYR A 123 -27.16 5.81 17.05
C TYR A 123 -26.45 6.70 16.02
N ILE A 124 -26.65 8.01 16.10
CA ILE A 124 -25.99 8.99 15.21
C ILE A 124 -24.46 8.91 15.36
N GLU A 125 -23.99 8.49 16.53
CA GLU A 125 -22.59 8.31 16.91
C GLU A 125 -21.87 7.24 16.08
N GLU A 126 -22.59 6.30 15.47
CA GLU A 126 -22.00 5.30 14.58
C GLU A 126 -21.46 5.94 13.30
N GLU A 127 -22.28 6.74 12.61
CA GLU A 127 -21.90 7.41 11.35
C GLU A 127 -21.30 8.80 11.58
N GLY A 128 -21.41 9.33 12.82
CA GLY A 128 -20.99 10.66 13.24
C GLY A 128 -21.88 11.80 12.71
N LYS A 129 -22.85 11.48 11.83
CA LYS A 129 -23.79 12.42 11.23
C LYS A 129 -25.02 11.69 10.70
N CYS A 130 -26.15 12.39 10.61
CA CYS A 130 -27.35 11.91 9.93
C CYS A 130 -28.06 13.05 9.18
N THR A 131 -29.11 12.71 8.44
CA THR A 131 -30.02 13.69 7.83
C THR A 131 -31.35 13.64 8.58
N ASN A 132 -31.86 14.79 9.02
CA ASN A 132 -33.16 14.83 9.69
C ASN A 132 -34.32 14.80 8.69
N GLU A 133 -35.55 14.77 9.21
CA GLU A 133 -36.78 14.73 8.40
C GLU A 133 -36.97 15.96 7.49
N LYS A 134 -36.24 17.05 7.77
CA LYS A 134 -36.23 18.28 6.94
C LYS A 134 -35.12 18.29 5.88
N GLY A 135 -34.33 17.23 5.78
CA GLY A 135 -33.18 17.15 4.86
C GLY A 135 -31.91 17.82 5.38
N GLU A 136 -31.88 18.28 6.64
CA GLU A 136 -30.73 18.97 7.22
C GLU A 136 -29.71 17.97 7.79
N LYS A 137 -28.42 18.23 7.55
CA LYS A 137 -27.33 17.40 8.07
C LYS A 137 -27.04 17.75 9.53
N ILE A 138 -27.22 16.79 10.43
CA ILE A 138 -26.89 16.89 11.85
C ILE A 138 -25.60 16.12 12.10
N LYS A 139 -24.68 16.69 12.89
CA LYS A 139 -23.44 16.02 13.32
C LYS A 139 -23.57 15.60 14.78
N ALA A 140 -23.09 14.41 15.12
CA ALA A 140 -22.96 13.96 16.50
C ALA A 140 -21.93 14.81 17.25
N LYS A 141 -22.11 14.99 18.55
CA LYS A 141 -21.10 15.62 19.40
C LYS A 141 -19.93 14.65 19.60
N ASP A 142 -18.71 15.15 19.54
CA ASP A 142 -17.50 14.32 19.64
C ASP A 142 -17.44 13.56 20.98
N GLU A 143 -17.93 14.15 22.08
CA GLU A 143 -18.04 13.50 23.39
C GLU A 143 -18.98 12.30 23.39
N ASP A 144 -20.11 12.39 22.67
CA ASP A 144 -21.10 11.32 22.61
C ASP A 144 -20.59 10.18 21.71
N VAL A 145 -19.86 10.52 20.64
CA VAL A 145 -19.12 9.56 19.82
C VAL A 145 -18.08 8.79 20.65
N GLU A 146 -17.30 9.47 21.49
CA GLU A 146 -16.32 8.79 22.35
C GLU A 146 -17.00 7.93 23.43
N LYS A 147 -18.12 8.36 24.02
CA LYS A 147 -18.90 7.52 24.96
C LYS A 147 -19.44 6.26 24.27
N PHE A 148 -20.00 6.40 23.06
CA PHE A 148 -20.50 5.29 22.26
C PHE A 148 -19.39 4.27 21.96
N ARG A 149 -18.23 4.75 21.51
CA ARG A 149 -17.03 3.92 21.25
C ARG A 149 -16.50 3.23 22.50
N ALA A 150 -16.49 3.93 23.64
CA ALA A 150 -16.08 3.37 24.91
C ALA A 150 -17.02 2.23 25.34
N SER A 151 -18.33 2.39 25.15
CA SER A 151 -19.30 1.33 25.41
C SER A 151 -19.06 0.11 24.53
N LEU A 152 -18.92 0.28 23.20
CA LEU A 152 -18.57 -0.81 22.27
C LEU A 152 -17.26 -1.52 22.67
N THR A 153 -16.24 -0.77 23.09
CA THR A 153 -14.93 -1.32 23.47
C THR A 153 -15.02 -2.29 24.65
N LYS A 154 -15.95 -2.08 25.60
CA LYS A 154 -16.13 -2.97 26.76
C LYS A 154 -16.73 -4.33 26.42
N LEU A 155 -17.33 -4.47 25.24
CA LEU A 155 -18.12 -5.66 24.86
C LEU A 155 -17.27 -6.87 24.47
N GLY A 156 -15.95 -6.71 24.36
CA GLY A 156 -15.04 -7.81 24.04
C GLY A 156 -13.65 -7.61 24.63
N ASP A 157 -12.84 -8.65 24.53
CA ASP A 157 -11.40 -8.63 24.83
C ASP A 157 -10.57 -8.55 23.54
N ILE A 158 -11.16 -9.03 22.43
CA ILE A 158 -10.59 -9.01 21.08
C ILE A 158 -11.61 -8.38 20.13
N TYR A 159 -11.15 -7.52 19.24
CA TYR A 159 -11.96 -6.99 18.15
C TYR A 159 -11.59 -7.66 16.82
N VAL A 160 -12.61 -8.12 16.09
CA VAL A 160 -12.46 -8.68 14.76
C VAL A 160 -13.33 -7.89 13.80
N ASN A 161 -12.71 -7.32 12.75
CA ASN A 161 -13.47 -6.73 11.66
C ASN A 161 -13.65 -7.75 10.54
N ASP A 162 -14.89 -8.16 10.32
CA ASP A 162 -15.29 -9.07 9.23
C ASP A 162 -16.32 -8.42 8.29
N ALA A 163 -16.37 -7.08 8.27
CA ALA A 163 -17.36 -6.29 7.54
C ALA A 163 -16.71 -5.45 6.43
N PHE A 164 -16.08 -6.10 5.44
CA PHE A 164 -15.38 -5.43 4.35
C PHE A 164 -16.25 -4.38 3.63
N GLY A 165 -17.54 -4.65 3.44
CA GLY A 165 -18.46 -3.71 2.79
C GLY A 165 -18.62 -2.35 3.49
N THR A 166 -18.18 -2.21 4.74
CA THR A 166 -18.19 -0.94 5.49
C THR A 166 -16.79 -0.40 5.77
N ALA A 167 -15.74 -1.12 5.35
CA ALA A 167 -14.34 -0.78 5.67
C ALA A 167 -13.86 0.54 5.04
N HIS A 168 -14.55 1.04 4.02
CA HIS A 168 -14.30 2.35 3.41
C HIS A 168 -14.78 3.53 4.29
N ARG A 169 -15.45 3.25 5.42
CA ARG A 169 -16.07 4.28 6.26
C ARG A 169 -15.37 4.40 7.61
N ALA A 170 -15.04 5.61 8.00
CA ALA A 170 -14.48 5.94 9.31
C ALA A 170 -15.56 5.98 10.44
N HIS A 171 -16.45 4.99 10.45
CA HIS A 171 -17.52 4.88 11.45
C HIS A 171 -16.99 4.40 12.81
N SER A 172 -17.73 4.68 13.89
CA SER A 172 -17.31 4.31 15.26
C SER A 172 -17.02 2.83 15.42
N SER A 173 -17.84 1.95 14.85
CA SER A 173 -17.57 0.51 14.86
C SER A 173 -16.38 0.06 14.01
N MET A 174 -15.96 0.83 13.01
CA MET A 174 -14.83 0.49 12.14
C MET A 174 -13.49 0.88 12.75
N VAL A 175 -13.42 2.09 13.32
CA VAL A 175 -12.15 2.71 13.76
C VAL A 175 -12.09 3.01 15.26
N GLY A 176 -13.23 2.99 15.95
CA GLY A 176 -13.38 3.50 17.31
C GLY A 176 -13.25 2.45 18.42
N VAL A 177 -13.19 1.16 18.10
CA VAL A 177 -12.99 0.09 19.10
C VAL A 177 -11.53 0.03 19.54
N LYS A 178 -11.27 0.35 20.81
CA LYS A 178 -9.92 0.50 21.39
C LYS A 178 -9.51 -0.75 22.20
N LEU A 179 -9.47 -1.90 21.54
CA LEU A 179 -8.93 -3.14 22.12
C LEU A 179 -7.49 -3.37 21.63
N ASP A 180 -6.65 -3.96 22.48
CA ASP A 180 -5.23 -4.22 22.16
C ASP A 180 -5.09 -5.17 20.96
N THR A 181 -5.92 -6.21 20.94
CA THR A 181 -5.93 -7.21 19.87
C THR A 181 -7.04 -6.89 18.87
N ARG A 182 -6.64 -6.51 17.65
CA ARG A 182 -7.53 -6.19 16.52
C ARG A 182 -7.11 -6.99 15.30
N ALA A 183 -8.02 -7.78 14.74
CA ALA A 183 -7.75 -8.62 13.59
C ALA A 183 -8.85 -8.48 12.52
N CYS A 184 -8.56 -8.94 11.30
CA CYS A 184 -9.59 -9.21 10.31
C CYS A 184 -10.16 -10.62 10.48
N GLY A 185 -11.46 -10.78 10.25
CA GLY A 185 -12.07 -12.10 10.10
C GLY A 185 -11.75 -12.71 8.73
N PHE A 186 -12.21 -13.93 8.48
CA PHE A 186 -11.90 -14.64 7.24
C PHE A 186 -12.50 -13.98 5.99
N LEU A 187 -13.69 -13.38 6.09
CA LEU A 187 -14.30 -12.67 4.97
C LEU A 187 -13.42 -11.48 4.60
N MET A 188 -13.11 -10.62 5.57
CA MET A 188 -12.25 -9.46 5.35
C MET A 188 -10.84 -9.87 4.86
N LYS A 189 -10.26 -10.94 5.41
CA LYS A 189 -8.97 -11.50 4.95
C LYS A 189 -9.05 -11.90 3.47
N ASN A 190 -10.08 -12.64 3.07
CA ASN A 190 -10.24 -13.11 1.70
C ASN A 190 -10.40 -11.94 0.72
N GLU A 191 -11.18 -10.92 1.08
CA GLU A 191 -11.33 -9.69 0.28
C GLU A 191 -9.96 -9.03 0.02
N LEU A 192 -9.17 -8.83 1.08
CA LEU A 192 -7.84 -8.24 0.98
C LEU A 192 -6.88 -9.10 0.14
N VAL A 193 -6.96 -10.43 0.24
CA VAL A 193 -6.13 -11.35 -0.54
C VAL A 193 -6.48 -11.29 -2.03
N TYR A 194 -7.75 -11.39 -2.39
CA TYR A 194 -8.17 -11.43 -3.79
C TYR A 194 -7.97 -10.08 -4.48
N PHE A 195 -8.43 -8.99 -3.88
CA PHE A 195 -8.19 -7.66 -4.45
C PHE A 195 -6.72 -7.26 -4.40
N GLY A 196 -5.99 -7.65 -3.35
CA GLY A 196 -4.55 -7.41 -3.27
C GLY A 196 -3.79 -8.08 -4.42
N LYS A 197 -4.11 -9.33 -4.74
CA LYS A 197 -3.55 -10.03 -5.91
C LYS A 197 -3.93 -9.34 -7.22
N ALA A 198 -5.22 -9.08 -7.44
CA ALA A 198 -5.69 -8.49 -8.69
C ALA A 198 -5.16 -7.06 -8.95
N LEU A 199 -4.98 -6.26 -7.91
CA LEU A 199 -4.59 -4.85 -8.06
C LEU A 199 -3.09 -4.62 -8.01
N SER A 200 -2.30 -5.54 -7.43
CA SER A 200 -0.86 -5.34 -7.27
C SER A 200 0.01 -6.16 -8.23
N ASP A 201 -0.39 -7.41 -8.53
CA ASP A 201 0.35 -8.28 -9.45
C ASP A 201 -0.59 -9.35 -10.06
N PRO A 202 -1.51 -8.94 -10.95
CA PRO A 202 -2.47 -9.86 -11.54
C PRO A 202 -1.80 -10.81 -12.53
N SER A 203 -2.24 -12.06 -12.56
CA SER A 203 -1.91 -12.97 -13.65
C SER A 203 -2.56 -12.48 -14.95
N ARG A 204 -1.77 -12.29 -16.00
CA ARG A 204 -2.22 -11.70 -17.27
C ARG A 204 -2.48 -12.75 -18.36
N PRO A 205 -3.45 -12.53 -19.28
CA PRO A 205 -4.24 -11.30 -19.46
C PRO A 205 -5.23 -11.00 -18.32
N PHE A 206 -5.27 -9.73 -17.89
CA PHE A 206 -6.22 -9.25 -16.87
C PHE A 206 -7.41 -8.59 -17.58
N LEU A 207 -8.62 -9.10 -17.34
CA LEU A 207 -9.88 -8.60 -17.89
C LEU A 207 -10.71 -7.90 -16.80
N ALA A 208 -11.17 -6.67 -17.09
CA ALA A 208 -12.28 -6.06 -16.35
C ALA A 208 -13.59 -6.22 -17.13
N ILE A 209 -14.68 -6.54 -16.43
CA ILE A 209 -16.02 -6.60 -17.01
C ILE A 209 -16.88 -5.60 -16.25
N LEU A 210 -17.37 -4.57 -16.95
CA LEU A 210 -18.12 -3.47 -16.38
C LEU A 210 -19.49 -3.38 -17.04
N GLY A 211 -20.54 -3.24 -16.24
CA GLY A 211 -21.90 -3.05 -16.72
C GLY A 211 -22.70 -2.08 -15.87
N GLY A 212 -24.02 -2.10 -15.98
CA GLY A 212 -24.91 -1.17 -15.26
C GLY A 212 -25.38 0.02 -16.09
N ALA A 213 -26.10 0.95 -15.46
CA ALA A 213 -26.93 1.93 -16.16
C ALA A 213 -26.18 3.16 -16.69
N LYS A 214 -25.22 3.71 -15.94
CA LYS A 214 -24.60 5.03 -16.21
C LYS A 214 -23.08 4.94 -16.26
N VAL A 215 -22.47 5.74 -17.12
CA VAL A 215 -21.01 5.87 -17.26
C VAL A 215 -20.44 6.81 -16.19
N ALA A 216 -21.15 7.89 -15.88
CA ALA A 216 -20.76 8.94 -14.94
C ALA A 216 -20.40 8.37 -13.55
N ASP A 217 -21.19 7.39 -13.10
CA ASP A 217 -20.99 6.71 -11.82
C ASP A 217 -19.73 5.84 -11.77
N LYS A 218 -19.12 5.54 -12.93
CA LYS A 218 -17.97 4.63 -13.09
C LYS A 218 -16.76 5.26 -13.76
N ILE A 219 -16.74 6.58 -13.96
CA ILE A 219 -15.62 7.27 -14.64
C ILE A 219 -14.30 6.96 -13.94
N GLN A 220 -14.25 7.10 -12.61
CA GLN A 220 -13.03 6.89 -11.84
C GLN A 220 -12.60 5.43 -11.86
N LEU A 221 -13.55 4.50 -11.72
CA LEU A 221 -13.30 3.07 -11.85
C LEU A 221 -12.70 2.74 -13.22
N ILE A 222 -13.33 3.15 -14.32
CA ILE A 222 -12.85 2.89 -15.68
C ILE A 222 -11.45 3.47 -15.84
N LYS A 223 -11.23 4.74 -15.45
CA LYS A 223 -9.92 5.39 -15.55
C LYS A 223 -8.83 4.61 -14.82
N ASN A 224 -9.07 4.14 -13.61
CA ASN A 224 -8.07 3.39 -12.83
C ASN A 224 -7.87 1.98 -13.37
N MET A 225 -8.93 1.31 -13.83
CA MET A 225 -8.83 -0.03 -14.39
C MET A 225 -8.11 -0.03 -15.74
N LEU A 226 -8.27 1.02 -16.55
CA LEU A 226 -7.52 1.18 -17.82
C LEU A 226 -5.99 1.22 -17.61
N ASP A 227 -5.51 1.61 -16.42
CA ASP A 227 -4.06 1.57 -16.12
C ASP A 227 -3.58 0.15 -15.74
N LYS A 228 -4.50 -0.80 -15.51
CA LYS A 228 -4.21 -2.10 -14.92
C LYS A 228 -4.53 -3.28 -15.83
N VAL A 229 -5.62 -3.22 -16.58
CA VAL A 229 -6.14 -4.35 -17.36
C VAL A 229 -5.49 -4.46 -18.74
N ASN A 230 -5.59 -5.63 -19.35
CA ASN A 230 -5.25 -5.86 -20.76
C ASN A 230 -6.49 -5.72 -21.64
N GLU A 231 -7.65 -6.13 -21.13
CA GLU A 231 -8.91 -6.12 -21.86
C GLU A 231 -10.02 -5.58 -20.94
N MET A 232 -11.03 -4.94 -21.52
CA MET A 232 -12.19 -4.45 -20.79
C MET A 232 -13.48 -4.68 -21.59
N ILE A 233 -14.43 -5.40 -21.00
CA ILE A 233 -15.82 -5.50 -21.51
C ILE A 233 -16.63 -4.36 -20.88
N ILE A 234 -17.37 -3.63 -21.71
CA ILE A 234 -18.34 -2.62 -21.29
C ILE A 234 -19.72 -3.04 -21.83
N GLY A 235 -20.61 -3.48 -20.94
CA GLY A 235 -21.99 -3.90 -21.24
C GLY A 235 -23.03 -3.05 -20.51
N GLY A 236 -24.28 -3.51 -20.47
CA GLY A 236 -25.38 -2.84 -19.77
C GLY A 236 -25.82 -1.53 -20.44
N GLY A 237 -26.60 -0.73 -19.71
CA GLY A 237 -27.07 0.58 -20.17
C GLY A 237 -25.93 1.53 -20.56
N MET A 238 -24.80 1.47 -19.85
CA MET A 238 -23.65 2.31 -20.13
C MET A 238 -23.03 2.07 -21.51
N ALA A 239 -23.15 0.86 -22.07
CA ALA A 239 -22.63 0.54 -23.40
C ALA A 239 -23.28 1.41 -24.50
N PHE A 240 -24.57 1.75 -24.39
CA PHE A 240 -25.26 2.58 -25.38
C PHE A 240 -24.70 4.00 -25.44
N THR A 241 -24.21 4.54 -24.32
CA THR A 241 -23.52 5.84 -24.30
C THR A 241 -22.20 5.78 -25.07
N PHE A 242 -21.42 4.71 -24.89
CA PHE A 242 -20.19 4.49 -25.67
C PHE A 242 -20.48 4.34 -27.18
N LEU A 243 -21.46 3.51 -27.53
CA LEU A 243 -21.84 3.23 -28.91
C LEU A 243 -22.38 4.48 -29.63
N LYS A 244 -23.19 5.29 -28.93
CA LYS A 244 -23.72 6.54 -29.49
C LYS A 244 -22.61 7.55 -29.76
N VAL A 245 -21.64 7.69 -28.85
CA VAL A 245 -20.57 8.70 -28.96
C VAL A 245 -19.46 8.29 -29.93
N ASP A 246 -19.05 7.01 -29.91
CA ASP A 246 -17.92 6.52 -30.72
C ASP A 246 -18.33 6.05 -32.12
N LYS A 247 -19.49 5.38 -32.22
CA LYS A 247 -19.95 4.73 -33.46
C LYS A 247 -21.20 5.39 -34.08
N ASN A 248 -21.77 6.41 -33.44
CA ASN A 248 -23.00 7.08 -33.87
C ASN A 248 -24.20 6.13 -34.07
N VAL A 249 -24.27 5.06 -33.28
CA VAL A 249 -25.35 4.06 -33.35
C VAL A 249 -26.70 4.69 -32.97
N GLU A 250 -27.79 4.30 -33.64
CA GLU A 250 -29.14 4.66 -33.20
C GLU A 250 -29.52 3.83 -31.97
N ILE A 251 -29.93 4.49 -30.87
CA ILE A 251 -30.14 3.81 -29.58
C ILE A 251 -31.60 3.86 -29.11
N GLY A 252 -32.53 4.37 -29.91
CA GLY A 252 -33.93 4.53 -29.53
C GLY A 252 -34.10 5.22 -28.16
N ASN A 253 -34.86 4.58 -27.28
CA ASN A 253 -35.10 5.01 -25.90
C ASN A 253 -34.12 4.40 -24.88
N SER A 254 -33.03 3.78 -25.34
CA SER A 254 -32.02 3.19 -24.44
C SER A 254 -31.36 4.24 -23.55
N LEU A 255 -30.81 3.79 -22.43
CA LEU A 255 -30.15 4.69 -21.47
C LEU A 255 -28.98 5.44 -22.12
N PHE A 256 -29.09 6.77 -22.12
CA PHE A 256 -28.02 7.66 -22.55
C PHE A 256 -27.63 8.56 -21.39
N ASP A 257 -26.35 8.50 -21.02
CA ASP A 257 -25.78 9.31 -19.94
C ASP A 257 -25.06 10.52 -20.53
N GLU A 258 -25.70 11.68 -20.50
CA GLU A 258 -25.16 12.92 -21.08
C GLU A 258 -23.85 13.38 -20.43
N GLU A 259 -23.72 13.23 -19.10
CA GLU A 259 -22.48 13.59 -18.40
C GLU A 259 -21.38 12.58 -18.72
N GLY A 260 -21.72 11.30 -18.74
CA GLY A 260 -20.84 10.22 -19.19
C GLY A 260 -20.35 10.40 -20.64
N ALA A 261 -21.23 10.85 -21.55
CA ALA A 261 -20.92 11.05 -22.96
C ALA A 261 -19.75 12.02 -23.18
N LYS A 262 -19.61 13.03 -22.32
CA LYS A 262 -18.54 14.04 -22.39
C LYS A 262 -17.14 13.44 -22.24
N ILE A 263 -17.00 12.32 -21.52
CA ILE A 263 -15.68 11.71 -21.23
C ILE A 263 -15.39 10.45 -22.06
N VAL A 264 -16.37 9.90 -22.78
CA VAL A 264 -16.19 8.63 -23.54
C VAL A 264 -14.98 8.69 -24.47
N LYS A 265 -14.82 9.78 -25.23
CA LYS A 265 -13.68 9.92 -26.16
C LYS A 265 -12.34 9.88 -25.43
N ASP A 266 -12.25 10.51 -24.26
CA ASP A 266 -11.05 10.51 -23.43
C ASP A 266 -10.77 9.11 -22.86
N LEU A 267 -11.81 8.38 -22.45
CA LEU A 267 -11.66 7.00 -21.96
C LEU A 267 -11.16 6.06 -23.07
N LEU A 268 -11.69 6.18 -24.28
CA LEU A 268 -11.26 5.39 -25.43
C LEU A 268 -9.85 5.77 -25.89
N ALA A 269 -9.51 7.06 -25.86
CA ALA A 269 -8.14 7.54 -26.14
C ALA A 269 -7.16 6.98 -25.11
N LYS A 270 -7.49 7.03 -23.82
CA LYS A 270 -6.67 6.44 -22.75
C LYS A 270 -6.54 4.92 -22.91
N ALA A 271 -7.62 4.22 -23.26
CA ALA A 271 -7.57 2.78 -23.53
C ALA A 271 -6.57 2.46 -24.66
N LYS A 272 -6.59 3.24 -25.75
CA LYS A 272 -5.64 3.12 -26.85
C LYS A 272 -4.20 3.41 -26.40
N GLU A 273 -3.98 4.49 -25.64
CA GLU A 273 -2.67 4.84 -25.06
C GLU A 273 -2.10 3.71 -24.20
N LYS A 274 -2.96 3.07 -23.41
CA LYS A 274 -2.59 1.99 -22.48
C LYS A 274 -2.61 0.59 -23.11
N ASN A 275 -2.86 0.49 -24.42
CA ASN A 275 -3.01 -0.78 -25.15
C ASN A 275 -4.05 -1.71 -24.53
N VAL A 276 -5.16 -1.15 -24.04
CA VAL A 276 -6.30 -1.91 -23.51
C VAL A 276 -7.27 -2.20 -24.65
N GLN A 277 -7.60 -3.47 -24.85
CA GLN A 277 -8.63 -3.87 -25.80
C GLN A 277 -10.02 -3.66 -25.19
N ILE A 278 -10.80 -2.73 -25.75
CA ILE A 278 -12.18 -2.48 -25.34
C ILE A 278 -13.14 -3.36 -26.16
N HIS A 279 -14.04 -4.06 -25.47
CA HIS A 279 -15.11 -4.88 -26.05
C HIS A 279 -16.46 -4.23 -25.73
N LEU A 280 -17.17 -3.80 -26.77
CA LEU A 280 -18.54 -3.30 -26.71
C LEU A 280 -19.48 -4.32 -27.40
N PRO A 281 -20.78 -4.35 -27.05
CA PRO A 281 -21.73 -5.20 -27.75
C PRO A 281 -21.90 -4.73 -29.20
N VAL A 282 -22.11 -5.69 -30.10
CA VAL A 282 -22.29 -5.51 -31.55
C VAL A 282 -23.71 -5.88 -32.01
N ASP A 283 -24.53 -6.38 -31.10
CA ASP A 283 -25.94 -6.70 -31.28
C ASP A 283 -26.64 -6.65 -29.91
N PHE A 284 -27.95 -6.43 -29.92
CA PHE A 284 -28.73 -6.13 -28.71
C PHE A 284 -30.06 -6.87 -28.73
N VAL A 285 -30.50 -7.33 -27.55
CA VAL A 285 -31.90 -7.72 -27.33
C VAL A 285 -32.65 -6.48 -26.87
N ILE A 286 -33.66 -6.09 -27.65
CA ILE A 286 -34.42 -4.85 -27.44
C ILE A 286 -35.88 -5.15 -27.06
N GLY A 287 -36.47 -4.27 -26.27
CA GLY A 287 -37.89 -4.29 -25.94
C GLY A 287 -38.57 -2.94 -26.14
N ASP A 288 -39.90 -2.95 -26.23
CA ASP A 288 -40.76 -1.77 -26.40
C ASP A 288 -40.97 -0.97 -25.11
N LYS A 289 -40.67 -1.57 -23.94
CA LYS A 289 -40.76 -0.93 -22.61
C LYS A 289 -39.83 -1.61 -21.61
N PHE A 290 -39.52 -0.94 -20.50
CA PHE A 290 -38.78 -1.52 -19.37
C PHE A 290 -39.74 -2.33 -18.48
N ALA A 291 -40.04 -3.57 -18.87
CA ALA A 291 -40.90 -4.46 -18.10
C ALA A 291 -40.63 -5.93 -18.44
N GLU A 292 -40.97 -6.83 -17.52
CA GLU A 292 -40.83 -8.28 -17.71
C GLU A 292 -41.69 -8.83 -18.87
N ASP A 293 -42.86 -8.21 -19.11
CA ASP A 293 -43.80 -8.57 -20.16
C ASP A 293 -43.49 -7.90 -21.53
N ALA A 294 -42.41 -7.12 -21.64
CA ALA A 294 -42.02 -6.45 -22.87
C ALA A 294 -41.80 -7.42 -24.05
N THR A 295 -41.96 -6.91 -25.27
CA THR A 295 -41.54 -7.61 -26.49
C THR A 295 -40.02 -7.80 -26.47
N ALA A 296 -39.52 -8.84 -27.14
CA ALA A 296 -38.10 -9.11 -27.25
C ALA A 296 -37.76 -9.45 -28.70
N LYS A 297 -36.81 -8.71 -29.29
CA LYS A 297 -36.22 -9.00 -30.59
C LYS A 297 -34.74 -8.63 -30.58
N THR A 298 -33.95 -9.29 -31.42
CA THR A 298 -32.53 -8.97 -31.59
C THR A 298 -32.35 -8.03 -32.77
N VAL A 299 -31.46 -7.04 -32.63
CA VAL A 299 -31.02 -6.16 -33.72
C VAL A 299 -29.49 -6.02 -33.68
N THR A 300 -28.86 -5.82 -34.83
CA THR A 300 -27.41 -5.58 -34.91
C THR A 300 -27.07 -4.11 -34.64
N MET A 301 -25.77 -3.83 -34.42
CA MET A 301 -25.26 -2.47 -34.30
C MET A 301 -25.49 -1.63 -35.56
N GLU A 302 -25.40 -2.25 -36.74
CA GLU A 302 -25.64 -1.59 -38.04
C GLU A 302 -27.12 -1.26 -38.25
N GLU A 303 -28.03 -2.14 -37.82
CA GLU A 303 -29.47 -1.89 -37.86
C GLU A 303 -29.88 -0.78 -36.88
N GLY A 304 -29.19 -0.69 -35.74
CA GLY A 304 -29.52 0.23 -34.65
C GLY A 304 -30.81 -0.15 -33.92
N ILE A 305 -31.10 0.59 -32.86
CA ILE A 305 -32.29 0.43 -32.04
C ILE A 305 -33.34 1.45 -32.51
N PRO A 306 -34.49 1.00 -33.04
CA PRO A 306 -35.51 1.90 -33.57
C PRO A 306 -36.17 2.74 -32.46
N ALA A 307 -36.71 3.89 -32.85
CA ALA A 307 -37.52 4.74 -31.98
C ALA A 307 -38.63 3.94 -31.25
N GLY A 308 -38.86 4.26 -29.97
CA GLY A 308 -39.82 3.54 -29.14
C GLY A 308 -39.30 2.24 -28.52
N HIS A 309 -38.16 1.70 -28.95
CA HIS A 309 -37.53 0.52 -28.34
C HIS A 309 -36.28 0.90 -27.53
N MET A 310 -35.85 0.01 -26.65
CA MET A 310 -34.63 0.15 -25.84
C MET A 310 -33.89 -1.17 -25.73
N GLY A 311 -32.55 -1.11 -25.70
CA GLY A 311 -31.71 -2.26 -25.45
C GLY A 311 -31.69 -2.64 -23.98
N LEU A 312 -31.97 -3.91 -23.72
CA LEU A 312 -32.14 -4.46 -22.37
C LEU A 312 -31.20 -5.64 -22.09
N ASP A 313 -30.62 -6.26 -23.12
CA ASP A 313 -29.55 -7.26 -22.97
C ASP A 313 -28.64 -7.25 -24.21
N VAL A 314 -27.50 -7.93 -24.12
CA VAL A 314 -26.60 -8.14 -25.26
C VAL A 314 -27.11 -9.26 -26.16
N GLY A 315 -26.89 -9.16 -27.46
CA GLY A 315 -27.31 -10.18 -28.42
C GLY A 315 -26.34 -11.36 -28.54
N PRO A 316 -26.72 -12.43 -29.27
CA PRO A 316 -25.94 -13.66 -29.39
C PRO A 316 -24.52 -13.44 -29.92
N LYS A 317 -24.29 -12.47 -30.83
CA LYS A 317 -22.95 -12.23 -31.35
C LYS A 317 -22.04 -11.59 -30.31
N SER A 318 -22.57 -10.69 -29.52
CA SER A 318 -21.89 -10.08 -28.38
C SER A 318 -21.54 -11.10 -27.31
N GLU A 319 -22.43 -12.07 -27.06
CA GLU A 319 -22.16 -13.19 -26.14
C GLU A 319 -20.93 -14.00 -26.58
N GLU A 320 -20.82 -14.35 -27.86
CA GLU A 320 -19.66 -15.07 -28.41
C GLU A 320 -18.36 -14.28 -28.23
N LEU A 321 -18.39 -12.97 -28.53
CA LEU A 321 -17.22 -12.10 -28.43
C LEU A 321 -16.77 -11.92 -26.97
N PHE A 322 -17.73 -11.71 -26.06
CA PHE A 322 -17.44 -11.57 -24.64
C PHE A 322 -16.92 -12.89 -24.04
N ALA A 323 -17.49 -14.03 -24.43
CA ALA A 323 -16.99 -15.35 -24.03
C ALA A 323 -15.55 -15.59 -24.51
N ALA A 324 -15.21 -15.16 -25.73
CA ALA A 324 -13.84 -15.26 -26.24
C ALA A 324 -12.85 -14.39 -25.45
N ALA A 325 -13.23 -13.18 -25.05
CA ALA A 325 -12.42 -12.31 -24.19
C ALA A 325 -12.22 -12.92 -22.80
N VAL A 326 -13.28 -13.46 -22.20
CA VAL A 326 -13.22 -14.18 -20.93
C VAL A 326 -12.30 -15.40 -21.00
N ALA A 327 -12.36 -16.18 -22.08
CA ALA A 327 -11.55 -17.38 -22.24
C ALA A 327 -10.02 -17.11 -22.32
N ARG A 328 -9.62 -15.91 -22.77
CA ARG A 328 -8.20 -15.50 -22.79
C ARG A 328 -7.68 -15.05 -21.43
N ALA A 329 -8.56 -14.62 -20.53
CA ALA A 329 -8.18 -13.97 -19.29
C ALA A 329 -7.65 -14.98 -18.25
N LYS A 330 -6.59 -14.60 -17.53
CA LYS A 330 -6.08 -15.34 -16.36
C LYS A 330 -6.51 -14.71 -15.03
N THR A 331 -6.84 -13.42 -15.05
CA THR A 331 -7.49 -12.72 -13.93
C THR A 331 -8.71 -11.99 -14.48
N ILE A 332 -9.85 -12.07 -13.80
CA ILE A 332 -11.09 -11.42 -14.19
C ILE A 332 -11.65 -10.69 -12.97
N VAL A 333 -11.97 -9.40 -13.14
CA VAL A 333 -12.78 -8.65 -12.17
C VAL A 333 -14.08 -8.25 -12.87
N TRP A 334 -15.21 -8.69 -12.34
CA TRP A 334 -16.53 -8.38 -12.90
C TRP A 334 -17.36 -7.52 -11.95
N ASN A 335 -17.75 -6.33 -12.41
CA ASN A 335 -18.58 -5.37 -11.70
C ASN A 335 -19.66 -4.76 -12.61
N GLY A 336 -20.81 -5.43 -12.68
CA GLY A 336 -22.01 -4.95 -13.38
C GLY A 336 -22.46 -5.91 -14.48
N PRO A 337 -23.71 -6.39 -14.45
CA PRO A 337 -24.26 -7.24 -15.51
C PRO A 337 -24.34 -6.52 -16.88
N PRO A 338 -24.24 -7.26 -18.00
CA PRO A 338 -24.39 -6.72 -19.34
C PRO A 338 -25.85 -6.48 -19.78
N GLY A 339 -26.83 -6.98 -19.03
CA GLY A 339 -28.27 -6.83 -19.31
C GLY A 339 -29.15 -6.79 -18.05
N VAL A 340 -30.45 -6.60 -18.25
CA VAL A 340 -31.51 -6.53 -17.22
C VAL A 340 -31.90 -7.94 -16.79
N PHE A 341 -30.96 -8.60 -16.12
CA PHE A 341 -31.03 -10.01 -15.78
C PHE A 341 -32.19 -10.40 -14.84
N GLU A 342 -32.81 -9.42 -14.19
CA GLU A 342 -34.00 -9.58 -13.37
C GLU A 342 -35.19 -10.10 -14.17
N PHE A 343 -35.29 -9.70 -15.45
CA PHE A 343 -36.34 -10.14 -16.36
C PHE A 343 -35.85 -11.31 -17.21
N ASP A 344 -36.58 -12.42 -17.21
CA ASP A 344 -36.08 -13.66 -17.82
C ASP A 344 -35.81 -13.51 -19.33
N LYS A 345 -36.62 -12.72 -20.05
CA LYS A 345 -36.43 -12.39 -21.49
C LYS A 345 -35.14 -11.61 -21.79
N PHE A 346 -34.55 -10.96 -20.80
CA PHE A 346 -33.38 -10.08 -20.93
C PHE A 346 -32.23 -10.52 -20.00
N SER A 347 -32.22 -11.82 -19.64
CA SER A 347 -31.23 -12.42 -18.74
C SER A 347 -30.20 -13.31 -19.43
N HIS A 348 -30.41 -13.61 -20.71
CA HIS A 348 -29.63 -14.60 -21.45
C HIS A 348 -28.17 -14.17 -21.62
N GLY A 349 -27.92 -12.92 -22.02
CA GLY A 349 -26.57 -12.40 -22.21
C GLY A 349 -25.77 -12.34 -20.91
N THR A 350 -26.43 -11.96 -19.82
CA THR A 350 -25.83 -12.01 -18.47
C THR A 350 -25.51 -13.45 -18.04
N LYS A 351 -26.40 -14.39 -18.33
CA LYS A 351 -26.21 -15.81 -18.04
C LYS A 351 -25.06 -16.41 -18.86
N ALA A 352 -25.01 -16.14 -20.16
CA ALA A 352 -23.94 -16.60 -21.06
C ALA A 352 -22.57 -16.09 -20.59
N LEU A 353 -22.49 -14.81 -20.20
CA LEU A 353 -21.26 -14.23 -19.64
C LEU A 353 -20.85 -14.90 -18.32
N MET A 354 -21.82 -15.18 -17.43
CA MET A 354 -21.56 -15.92 -16.18
C MET A 354 -21.02 -17.33 -16.45
N ASP A 355 -21.62 -18.06 -17.37
CA ASP A 355 -21.20 -19.41 -17.71
C ASP A 355 -19.79 -19.43 -18.33
N ALA A 356 -19.44 -18.40 -19.13
CA ALA A 356 -18.08 -18.21 -19.63
C ALA A 356 -17.09 -17.93 -18.48
N VAL A 357 -17.45 -17.07 -17.52
CA VAL A 357 -16.59 -16.77 -16.35
C VAL A 357 -16.37 -18.02 -15.52
N VAL A 358 -17.42 -18.80 -15.21
CA VAL A 358 -17.32 -20.07 -14.49
C VAL A 358 -16.39 -21.05 -15.21
N LYS A 359 -16.52 -21.16 -16.54
CA LYS A 359 -15.62 -22.01 -17.35
C LYS A 359 -14.16 -21.54 -17.26
N ALA A 360 -13.92 -20.23 -17.33
CA ALA A 360 -12.57 -19.68 -17.17
C ALA A 360 -12.01 -19.97 -15.76
N THR A 361 -12.82 -19.86 -14.71
CA THR A 361 -12.43 -20.25 -13.34
C THR A 361 -12.03 -21.71 -13.27
N SER A 362 -12.82 -22.62 -13.85
CA SER A 362 -12.48 -24.05 -13.87
C SER A 362 -11.19 -24.36 -14.63
N ASN A 363 -10.80 -23.50 -15.58
CA ASN A 363 -9.55 -23.58 -16.33
C ASN A 363 -8.36 -22.90 -15.61
N GLY A 364 -8.56 -22.41 -14.37
CA GLY A 364 -7.51 -21.84 -13.53
C GLY A 364 -7.44 -20.32 -13.53
N ALA A 365 -8.37 -19.60 -14.16
CA ALA A 365 -8.44 -18.15 -14.04
C ALA A 365 -8.88 -17.74 -12.64
N ILE A 366 -8.29 -16.66 -12.10
CA ILE A 366 -8.75 -16.04 -10.86
C ILE A 366 -9.92 -15.12 -11.21
N THR A 367 -11.11 -15.37 -10.66
CA THR A 367 -12.32 -14.60 -10.97
C THR A 367 -12.92 -13.95 -9.73
N ILE A 368 -13.01 -12.62 -9.74
CA ILE A 368 -13.52 -11.81 -8.64
C ILE A 368 -14.82 -11.16 -9.08
N ILE A 369 -15.91 -11.48 -8.40
CA ILE A 369 -17.22 -10.88 -8.62
C ILE A 369 -17.42 -9.77 -7.60
N GLY A 370 -17.64 -8.54 -8.07
CA GLY A 370 -17.89 -7.37 -7.24
C GLY A 370 -19.20 -6.67 -7.61
N GLY A 371 -19.71 -5.85 -6.69
CA GLY A 371 -20.97 -5.11 -6.87
C GLY A 371 -22.20 -5.96 -6.55
N GLY A 372 -23.22 -5.32 -5.98
CA GLY A 372 -24.43 -5.99 -5.49
C GLY A 372 -25.20 -6.73 -6.58
N ASP A 373 -25.33 -6.12 -7.77
CA ASP A 373 -26.11 -6.70 -8.87
C ASP A 373 -25.43 -7.95 -9.43
N THR A 374 -24.11 -7.90 -9.66
CA THR A 374 -23.34 -9.06 -10.12
C THR A 374 -23.36 -10.20 -9.10
N ALA A 375 -23.26 -9.90 -7.81
CA ALA A 375 -23.39 -10.93 -6.76
C ALA A 375 -24.80 -11.55 -6.74
N THR A 376 -25.85 -10.75 -7.00
CA THR A 376 -27.22 -11.22 -7.13
C THR A 376 -27.39 -12.12 -8.37
N CYS A 377 -26.69 -11.82 -9.47
CA CYS A 377 -26.62 -12.70 -10.64
C CYS A 377 -26.01 -14.07 -10.30
N CYS A 378 -24.88 -14.09 -9.58
CA CYS A 378 -24.27 -15.36 -9.14
C CYS A 378 -25.27 -16.22 -8.37
N LYS A 379 -26.03 -15.58 -7.46
CA LYS A 379 -27.07 -16.26 -6.69
C LYS A 379 -28.24 -16.76 -7.53
N LYS A 380 -28.76 -15.93 -8.44
CA LYS A 380 -29.85 -16.33 -9.37
C LYS A 380 -29.44 -17.58 -10.15
N PHE A 381 -28.17 -17.66 -10.56
CA PHE A 381 -27.66 -18.74 -11.41
C PHE A 381 -26.93 -19.87 -10.66
N LYS A 382 -26.86 -19.82 -9.32
CA LYS A 382 -26.19 -20.83 -8.47
C LYS A 382 -24.74 -21.07 -8.89
N THR A 383 -23.95 -20.00 -8.88
CA THR A 383 -22.53 -20.00 -9.29
C THR A 383 -21.59 -19.43 -8.24
N GLU A 384 -22.07 -19.10 -7.03
CA GLU A 384 -21.24 -18.51 -5.97
C GLU A 384 -20.04 -19.39 -5.58
N ASP A 385 -20.21 -20.71 -5.61
CA ASP A 385 -19.20 -21.72 -5.33
C ASP A 385 -18.35 -22.11 -6.56
N LYS A 386 -18.67 -21.55 -7.73
CA LYS A 386 -18.03 -21.86 -9.02
C LYS A 386 -17.08 -20.78 -9.52
N VAL A 387 -16.99 -19.67 -8.79
CA VAL A 387 -16.07 -18.56 -9.05
C VAL A 387 -15.05 -18.46 -7.91
N SER A 388 -13.88 -17.87 -8.13
CA SER A 388 -12.83 -17.80 -7.10
C SER A 388 -13.25 -16.99 -5.86
N HIS A 389 -13.94 -15.87 -6.06
CA HIS A 389 -14.38 -14.99 -4.98
C HIS A 389 -15.61 -14.16 -5.36
N VAL A 390 -16.62 -14.15 -4.49
CA VAL A 390 -17.75 -13.22 -4.57
C VAL A 390 -17.62 -12.23 -3.42
N SER A 391 -17.33 -10.98 -3.75
CA SER A 391 -17.15 -9.91 -2.77
C SER A 391 -18.48 -9.49 -2.15
N THR A 392 -18.50 -9.31 -0.83
CA THR A 392 -19.65 -8.73 -0.12
C THR A 392 -19.58 -7.21 -0.07
N GLY A 393 -18.41 -6.63 -0.36
CA GLY A 393 -18.20 -5.20 -0.38
C GLY A 393 -18.73 -4.54 -1.64
N GLY A 394 -19.94 -3.97 -1.59
CA GLY A 394 -20.46 -3.15 -2.69
C GLY A 394 -19.58 -1.91 -2.95
N GLY A 395 -19.81 -0.84 -2.18
CA GLY A 395 -19.04 0.40 -2.31
C GLY A 395 -17.56 0.26 -1.93
N ALA A 396 -17.23 -0.61 -0.97
CA ALA A 396 -15.85 -0.82 -0.53
C ALA A 396 -14.96 -1.42 -1.63
N SER A 397 -15.47 -2.43 -2.37
CA SER A 397 -14.73 -2.98 -3.51
C SER A 397 -14.57 -1.96 -4.62
N LEU A 398 -15.61 -1.15 -4.87
CA LEU A 398 -15.56 -0.10 -5.88
C LEU A 398 -14.46 0.92 -5.55
N GLU A 399 -14.44 1.48 -4.34
CA GLU A 399 -13.41 2.43 -3.92
C GLU A 399 -11.99 1.82 -3.94
N LEU A 400 -11.87 0.53 -3.58
CA LEU A 400 -10.61 -0.20 -3.68
C LEU A 400 -10.15 -0.35 -5.15
N LEU A 401 -11.07 -0.70 -6.05
CA LEU A 401 -10.83 -0.77 -7.49
C LEU A 401 -10.59 0.61 -8.11
N GLU A 402 -11.02 1.70 -7.49
CA GLU A 402 -10.75 3.09 -7.89
C GLU A 402 -9.37 3.61 -7.42
N GLY A 403 -8.66 2.83 -6.59
CA GLY A 403 -7.29 3.15 -6.14
C GLY A 403 -7.21 3.89 -4.81
N ALA A 404 -8.29 3.90 -4.02
CA ALA A 404 -8.36 4.68 -2.77
C ALA A 404 -7.48 4.14 -1.61
N PHE A 405 -6.89 2.93 -1.73
CA PHE A 405 -5.97 2.39 -0.72
C PHE A 405 -4.49 2.52 -1.14
N HIS A 406 -3.87 3.64 -0.77
CA HIS A 406 -2.40 3.78 -0.77
C HIS A 406 -1.85 3.61 0.66
N ILE A 407 -0.59 3.16 0.77
CA ILE A 407 0.21 2.92 1.99
C ILE A 407 -0.49 3.39 3.27
N VAL A 408 -1.11 2.45 3.99
CA VAL A 408 -1.92 2.71 5.18
C VAL A 408 -1.00 2.89 6.39
N VAL A 409 -0.22 3.97 6.44
CA VAL A 409 0.52 4.37 7.64
C VAL A 409 0.06 5.75 8.08
N LEU A 410 -0.14 5.92 9.38
CA LEU A 410 -0.58 7.17 9.99
C LEU A 410 0.52 8.23 9.84
N PHE A 411 0.20 9.34 9.19
CA PHE A 411 1.10 10.49 9.08
C PHE A 411 0.92 11.41 10.28
N ILE A 412 2.02 12.04 10.73
CA ILE A 412 1.97 13.00 11.84
C ILE A 412 0.96 14.13 11.62
N LEU A 413 0.73 14.54 10.36
CA LEU A 413 -0.30 15.53 9.98
C LEU A 413 -1.74 15.14 10.34
N LYS A 414 -1.98 13.87 10.67
CA LYS A 414 -3.28 13.32 11.05
C LYS A 414 -3.34 12.97 12.54
N VAL A 415 -2.35 13.41 13.31
CA VAL A 415 -2.24 13.17 14.74
C VAL A 415 -2.42 14.48 15.48
N ASP A 416 -3.30 14.49 16.48
CA ASP A 416 -3.37 15.59 17.43
C ASP A 416 -2.21 15.47 18.43
N VAL A 417 -1.22 16.35 18.28
CA VAL A 417 -0.02 16.41 19.13
C VAL A 417 -0.17 17.41 20.27
N LYS A 418 -1.25 18.19 20.32
CA LYS A 418 -1.43 19.26 21.30
C LYS A 418 -1.42 18.71 22.72
N ASP A 419 -0.64 19.35 23.59
CA ASP A 419 -0.47 18.99 25.00
C ASP A 419 0.04 17.55 25.23
N LYS A 420 0.58 16.89 24.19
CA LYS A 420 1.16 15.54 24.27
C LYS A 420 2.69 15.56 24.33
N ARG A 421 3.26 14.54 24.97
CA ARG A 421 4.68 14.22 24.92
C ARG A 421 4.94 13.39 23.67
N VAL A 422 5.67 13.93 22.70
CA VAL A 422 5.92 13.26 21.41
C VAL A 422 7.33 12.67 21.44
N LEU A 423 7.41 11.34 21.46
CA LEU A 423 8.67 10.60 21.34
C LEU A 423 8.99 10.39 19.86
N ILE A 424 10.05 11.03 19.37
CA ILE A 424 10.47 10.98 17.98
C ILE A 424 11.76 10.18 17.84
N ARG A 425 11.70 9.13 17.03
CA ARG A 425 12.88 8.41 16.57
C ARG A 425 13.44 9.09 15.33
N VAL A 426 14.62 9.69 15.46
CA VAL A 426 15.30 10.46 14.40
C VAL A 426 16.61 9.79 14.00
N ASP A 427 17.10 10.09 12.79
CA ASP A 427 18.45 9.70 12.36
C ASP A 427 19.42 10.86 12.60
N PHE A 428 20.10 10.86 13.74
CA PHE A 428 21.23 11.78 14.02
C PHE A 428 22.59 11.08 13.94
N ASN A 429 22.70 10.02 13.13
CA ASN A 429 23.99 9.38 12.89
C ASN A 429 24.80 10.24 11.91
N VAL A 430 25.40 11.33 12.42
CA VAL A 430 26.18 12.33 11.68
C VAL A 430 27.68 12.05 11.75
N PRO A 431 28.46 12.37 10.71
CA PRO A 431 29.91 12.28 10.79
C PRO A 431 30.46 13.32 11.75
N GLN A 432 31.40 12.89 12.60
CA GLN A 432 32.10 13.75 13.55
C GLN A 432 33.62 13.59 13.41
N LYS A 433 34.34 14.71 13.54
CA LYS A 433 35.80 14.75 13.64
C LYS A 433 36.16 15.61 14.86
N ASP A 434 36.91 15.04 15.80
CA ASP A 434 37.34 15.71 17.03
C ASP A 434 36.18 16.34 17.83
N GLY A 435 35.06 15.61 17.94
CA GLY A 435 33.85 16.06 18.65
C GLY A 435 33.02 17.11 17.90
N LYS A 436 33.42 17.52 16.70
CA LYS A 436 32.70 18.48 15.85
C LYS A 436 31.96 17.77 14.73
N ILE A 437 30.70 18.15 14.51
CA ILE A 437 29.86 17.64 13.43
C ILE A 437 30.36 18.24 12.11
N THR A 438 30.76 17.39 11.16
CA THR A 438 31.26 17.83 9.84
C THR A 438 30.14 17.92 8.80
N ASN A 439 28.99 17.29 9.06
CA ASN A 439 27.79 17.38 8.23
C ASN A 439 26.54 17.26 9.12
N ASN A 440 25.78 18.34 9.22
CA ASN A 440 24.56 18.41 10.04
C ASN A 440 23.27 18.11 9.24
N GLN A 441 23.35 17.68 7.96
CA GLN A 441 22.18 17.50 7.10
C GLN A 441 21.10 16.59 7.72
N ARG A 442 21.52 15.52 8.39
CA ARG A 442 20.60 14.59 9.06
C ARG A 442 19.85 15.23 10.24
N ILE A 443 20.49 16.18 10.93
CA ILE A 443 19.86 16.98 11.99
C ILE A 443 18.84 17.93 11.36
N VAL A 444 19.24 18.67 10.33
CA VAL A 444 18.38 19.61 9.59
C VAL A 444 17.15 18.91 9.01
N SER A 445 17.30 17.68 8.49
CA SER A 445 16.21 16.94 7.86
C SER A 445 15.11 16.49 8.83
N ALA A 446 15.40 16.43 10.14
CA ALA A 446 14.41 16.13 11.17
C ALA A 446 13.63 17.37 11.66
N LEU A 447 14.12 18.58 11.36
CA LEU A 447 13.52 19.83 11.83
C LEU A 447 12.05 20.00 11.44
N PRO A 448 11.59 19.65 10.22
CA PRO A 448 10.18 19.79 9.87
C PRO A 448 9.25 19.04 10.84
N THR A 449 9.62 17.83 11.26
CA THR A 449 8.83 17.04 12.22
C THR A 449 8.88 17.63 13.62
N ILE A 450 10.07 18.08 14.06
CA ILE A 450 10.26 18.71 15.37
C ILE A 450 9.45 20.01 15.47
N MET A 451 9.61 20.90 14.48
CA MET A 451 8.91 22.18 14.42
C MET A 451 7.41 22.00 14.33
N TYR A 452 6.91 21.06 13.53
CA TYR A 452 5.49 20.76 13.49
C TYR A 452 4.92 20.40 14.87
N CYS A 453 5.64 19.60 15.67
CA CYS A 453 5.20 19.28 17.02
C CYS A 453 5.15 20.53 17.91
N LEU A 454 6.17 21.38 17.84
CA LEU A 454 6.25 22.62 18.63
C LEU A 454 5.17 23.63 18.22
N ASP A 455 5.00 23.85 16.91
CA ASP A 455 4.01 24.78 16.35
C ASP A 455 2.58 24.35 16.66
N ASN A 456 2.34 23.04 16.76
CA ASN A 456 1.06 22.45 17.17
C ASN A 456 0.97 22.21 18.69
N LYS A 457 1.79 22.91 19.47
CA LYS A 457 1.72 22.99 20.94
C LYS A 457 1.83 21.63 21.63
N ALA A 458 2.72 20.76 21.15
CA ALA A 458 3.12 19.58 21.91
C ALA A 458 3.66 19.99 23.29
N LYS A 459 3.32 19.22 24.32
CA LYS A 459 3.82 19.44 25.69
C LYS A 459 5.34 19.30 25.71
N ALA A 460 5.89 18.29 25.04
CA ALA A 460 7.32 18.14 24.85
C ALA A 460 7.65 17.31 23.61
N VAL A 461 8.83 17.54 23.06
CA VAL A 461 9.43 16.75 21.99
C VAL A 461 10.63 16.00 22.56
N ILE A 462 10.52 14.67 22.67
CA ILE A 462 11.58 13.79 23.17
C ILE A 462 12.23 13.10 21.96
N LEU A 463 13.51 13.37 21.72
CA LEU A 463 14.27 12.88 20.58
C LEU A 463 15.15 11.71 21.02
N MET A 464 15.06 10.60 20.30
CA MET A 464 15.96 9.47 20.49
C MET A 464 16.65 9.08 19.18
N SER A 465 17.96 8.87 19.23
CA SER A 465 18.77 8.58 18.04
C SER A 465 19.84 7.51 18.33
N HIS A 466 20.64 7.19 17.33
CA HIS A 466 21.88 6.46 17.49
C HIS A 466 23.02 7.20 16.78
N LEU A 467 24.26 6.87 17.14
CA LEU A 467 25.46 7.35 16.46
C LEU A 467 26.48 6.22 16.38
N GLY A 468 27.01 5.96 15.20
CA GLY A 468 28.04 4.95 14.97
C GLY A 468 27.64 3.53 15.39
N ARG A 469 28.66 2.74 15.74
CA ARG A 469 28.53 1.35 16.24
C ARG A 469 29.30 1.22 17.55
N PRO A 470 28.68 1.56 18.68
CA PRO A 470 29.27 1.41 20.01
C PRO A 470 29.12 -0.01 20.58
N ASP A 471 28.47 -0.93 19.86
CA ASP A 471 28.34 -2.36 20.19
C ASP A 471 27.81 -2.64 21.61
N GLY A 472 26.80 -1.88 22.04
CA GLY A 472 26.14 -2.09 23.34
C GLY A 472 26.96 -1.64 24.54
N LYS A 473 27.94 -0.73 24.34
CA LYS A 473 28.76 -0.16 25.41
C LYS A 473 28.78 1.37 25.33
N LYS A 474 28.78 2.04 26.48
CA LYS A 474 28.98 3.50 26.53
C LYS A 474 30.37 3.85 26.00
N ASN A 475 30.42 4.73 25.00
CA ASN A 475 31.66 5.16 24.38
C ASN A 475 31.60 6.67 24.07
N PRO A 476 32.46 7.51 24.68
CA PRO A 476 32.45 8.95 24.46
C PRO A 476 32.59 9.38 23.00
N LYS A 477 33.25 8.56 22.16
CA LYS A 477 33.36 8.81 20.72
C LYS A 477 32.01 8.89 20.01
N TYR A 478 31.00 8.20 20.54
CA TYR A 478 29.68 8.06 19.94
C TYR A 478 28.58 8.72 20.78
N THR A 479 28.92 9.67 21.66
CA THR A 479 27.91 10.47 22.39
C THR A 479 27.14 11.39 21.44
N LEU A 480 25.86 11.63 21.77
CA LEU A 480 25.01 12.60 21.08
C LEU A 480 25.10 14.02 21.67
N ALA A 481 25.94 14.27 22.68
CA ALA A 481 26.08 15.61 23.27
C ALA A 481 26.39 16.73 22.23
N PRO A 482 27.32 16.54 21.25
CA PRO A 482 27.52 17.54 20.19
C PRO A 482 26.29 17.78 19.32
N VAL A 483 25.40 16.79 19.18
CA VAL A 483 24.15 16.91 18.44
C VAL A 483 23.16 17.79 19.19
N ALA A 484 23.14 17.77 20.53
CA ALA A 484 22.30 18.67 21.33
C ALA A 484 22.66 20.14 21.09
N GLU A 485 23.96 20.46 21.11
CA GLU A 485 24.46 21.82 20.84
C GLU A 485 24.12 22.28 19.42
N GLU A 486 24.28 21.39 18.44
CA GLU A 486 23.94 21.69 17.05
C GLU A 486 22.43 21.86 16.85
N LEU A 487 21.59 21.04 17.51
CA LEU A 487 20.14 21.21 17.52
C LEU A 487 19.74 22.57 18.09
N LYS A 488 20.31 22.97 19.23
CA LYS A 488 20.09 24.29 19.84
C LYS A 488 20.42 25.40 18.85
N ARG A 489 21.52 25.29 18.10
CA ARG A 489 21.90 26.24 17.05
C ARG A 489 20.88 26.30 15.92
N VAL A 490 20.49 25.16 15.33
CA VAL A 490 19.58 25.13 14.17
C VAL A 490 18.12 25.43 14.53
N LEU A 491 17.73 25.28 15.80
CA LEU A 491 16.42 25.65 16.33
C LEU A 491 16.34 27.12 16.79
N GLY A 492 17.28 27.96 16.37
CA GLY A 492 17.27 29.40 16.67
C GLY A 492 17.57 29.71 18.14
N GLY A 493 18.37 28.89 18.82
CA GLY A 493 18.75 29.08 20.22
C GLY A 493 17.76 28.54 21.25
N LYS A 494 16.69 27.86 20.83
CA LYS A 494 15.78 27.16 21.76
C LYS A 494 16.54 26.16 22.62
N ASP A 495 16.22 26.09 23.90
CA ASP A 495 16.91 25.20 24.81
C ASP A 495 16.64 23.72 24.47
N VAL A 496 17.69 22.91 24.49
CA VAL A 496 17.65 21.47 24.22
C VAL A 496 18.26 20.76 25.41
N LYS A 497 17.42 20.10 26.21
CA LYS A 497 17.86 19.34 27.38
C LYS A 497 18.47 18.03 26.93
N PHE A 498 19.79 17.89 27.06
CA PHE A 498 20.47 16.62 26.85
C PHE A 498 20.43 15.76 28.11
N LEU A 499 20.06 14.48 27.98
CA LEU A 499 20.13 13.49 29.04
C LEU A 499 21.28 12.52 28.74
N ASN A 500 22.12 12.23 29.74
CA ASN A 500 23.29 11.34 29.61
C ASN A 500 22.92 9.84 29.50
N ASP A 501 21.63 9.54 29.39
CA ASP A 501 21.08 8.21 29.20
C ASP A 501 19.79 8.27 28.36
N CYS A 502 19.29 7.12 27.94
CA CYS A 502 18.09 6.98 27.12
C CYS A 502 16.95 6.20 27.79
N VAL A 503 17.23 5.54 28.91
CA VAL A 503 16.26 4.76 29.69
C VAL A 503 16.59 4.88 31.18
N GLY A 504 15.67 4.39 32.02
CA GLY A 504 15.87 4.32 33.46
C GLY A 504 15.20 5.46 34.25
N PRO A 505 15.24 5.40 35.59
CA PRO A 505 14.40 6.23 36.46
C PRO A 505 14.58 7.74 36.26
N GLU A 506 15.82 8.19 36.09
CA GLU A 506 16.12 9.62 35.89
C GLU A 506 15.58 10.16 34.56
N VAL A 507 15.71 9.36 33.49
CA VAL A 507 15.18 9.70 32.16
C VAL A 507 13.65 9.68 32.16
N GLU A 508 13.05 8.65 32.77
CA GLU A 508 11.60 8.53 32.93
C GLU A 508 11.04 9.73 33.72
N ALA A 509 11.67 10.12 34.82
CA ALA A 509 11.27 11.28 35.61
C ALA A 509 11.41 12.60 34.81
N ALA A 510 12.51 12.78 34.10
CA ALA A 510 12.74 13.97 33.28
C ALA A 510 11.73 14.12 32.12
N CYS A 511 11.18 13.01 31.63
CA CYS A 511 10.20 12.99 30.53
C CYS A 511 8.75 12.87 31.01
N ALA A 512 8.48 12.64 32.30
CA ALA A 512 7.13 12.45 32.82
C ALA A 512 6.29 13.73 32.72
N ASP A 513 6.85 14.85 33.17
CA ASP A 513 6.17 16.15 33.21
C ASP A 513 7.12 17.33 32.93
N PRO A 514 7.70 17.40 31.72
CA PRO A 514 8.56 18.52 31.35
C PRO A 514 7.77 19.82 31.13
N PRO A 515 8.40 21.00 31.26
CA PRO A 515 7.79 22.28 30.89
C PRO A 515 7.22 22.26 29.47
N ALA A 516 6.11 22.97 29.24
CA ALA A 516 5.46 23.02 27.93
C ALA A 516 6.42 23.55 26.85
N GLY A 517 6.47 22.84 25.71
CA GLY A 517 7.37 23.14 24.60
C GLY A 517 8.81 22.68 24.80
N SER A 518 9.10 21.85 25.83
CA SER A 518 10.45 21.33 26.07
C SER A 518 10.94 20.47 24.91
N ILE A 519 12.24 20.58 24.61
CA ILE A 519 12.95 19.72 23.66
C ILE A 519 13.98 18.93 24.44
N ILE A 520 13.87 17.60 24.42
CA ILE A 520 14.75 16.70 25.16
C ILE A 520 15.47 15.80 24.17
N LEU A 521 16.80 15.73 24.21
CA LEU A 521 17.59 14.75 23.47
C LEU A 521 18.12 13.68 24.41
N LEU A 522 17.79 12.43 24.13
CA LEU A 522 18.33 11.28 24.84
C LEU A 522 19.73 10.92 24.32
N GLU A 523 20.52 10.25 25.15
CA GLU A 523 21.80 9.67 24.73
C GLU A 523 21.61 8.51 23.72
N ASN A 524 22.70 8.12 23.07
CA ASN A 524 22.78 7.11 22.03
C ASN A 524 22.16 5.76 22.43
N LEU A 525 21.07 5.37 21.77
CA LEU A 525 20.38 4.10 22.07
C LEU A 525 21.27 2.87 21.91
N ARG A 526 22.28 2.91 21.03
CA ARG A 526 23.17 1.75 20.80
C ARG A 526 24.19 1.54 21.93
N PHE A 527 24.24 2.42 22.95
CA PHE A 527 24.95 2.11 24.20
C PHE A 527 24.33 0.95 24.96
N TYR A 528 23.10 0.55 24.61
CA TYR A 528 22.39 -0.60 25.14
C TYR A 528 22.35 -1.73 24.10
N ILE A 529 22.78 -2.93 24.49
CA ILE A 529 22.73 -4.12 23.63
C ILE A 529 21.29 -4.46 23.21
N GLU A 530 20.32 -4.08 24.05
CA GLU A 530 18.89 -4.28 23.87
C GLU A 530 18.30 -3.51 22.68
N GLU A 531 18.97 -2.44 22.21
CA GLU A 531 18.53 -1.70 21.02
C GLU A 531 18.66 -2.56 19.75
N GLU A 532 19.82 -3.17 19.53
CA GLU A 532 20.09 -4.03 18.36
C GLU A 532 19.77 -5.51 18.64
N GLY A 533 19.57 -5.87 19.92
CA GLY A 533 19.35 -7.22 20.42
C GLY A 533 20.60 -8.10 20.44
N LYS A 534 21.72 -7.60 19.88
CA LYS A 534 23.00 -8.31 19.75
C LYS A 534 24.13 -7.31 19.56
N CYS A 535 25.34 -7.71 19.94
CA CYS A 535 26.57 -6.98 19.63
C CYS A 535 27.73 -7.94 19.40
N THR A 536 28.87 -7.40 18.99
CA THR A 536 30.14 -8.14 18.91
C THR A 536 31.11 -7.53 19.91
N ASN A 537 31.71 -8.37 20.76
CA ASN A 537 32.68 -7.88 21.74
C ASN A 537 34.06 -7.66 21.10
N GLU A 538 35.01 -7.13 21.87
CA GLU A 538 36.39 -6.85 21.43
C GLU A 538 37.15 -8.10 20.95
N LYS A 539 36.69 -9.30 21.31
CA LYS A 539 37.25 -10.59 20.88
C LYS A 539 36.59 -11.15 19.62
N GLY A 540 35.62 -10.43 19.04
CA GLY A 540 34.86 -10.89 17.87
C GLY A 540 33.70 -11.83 18.19
N GLU A 541 33.39 -12.08 19.45
CA GLU A 541 32.31 -12.99 19.86
C GLU A 541 30.96 -12.28 19.77
N LYS A 542 29.94 -13.00 19.27
CA LYS A 542 28.56 -12.48 19.15
C LYS A 542 27.81 -12.67 20.46
N LEU A 543 27.46 -11.57 21.12
CA LEU A 543 26.59 -11.54 22.29
C LEU A 543 25.15 -11.24 21.87
N LYS A 544 24.17 -11.79 22.59
CA LYS A 544 22.75 -11.50 22.41
C LYS A 544 22.15 -11.01 23.73
N ALA A 545 21.29 -10.00 23.66
CA ALA A 545 20.50 -9.56 24.81
C ALA A 545 19.46 -10.63 25.16
N SER A 546 19.13 -10.79 26.44
CA SER A 546 18.01 -11.67 26.82
C SER A 546 16.67 -11.05 26.38
N PRO A 547 15.66 -11.86 26.04
CA PRO A 547 14.33 -11.36 25.71
C PRO A 547 13.73 -10.46 26.80
N GLU A 548 13.95 -10.78 28.08
CA GLU A 548 13.46 -10.02 29.23
C GLU A 548 14.13 -8.65 29.32
N ALA A 549 15.44 -8.57 29.07
CA ALA A 549 16.17 -7.31 29.05
C ALA A 549 15.68 -6.40 27.91
N VAL A 550 15.46 -6.98 26.72
CA VAL A 550 14.90 -6.26 25.57
C VAL A 550 13.51 -5.72 25.87
N GLU A 551 12.64 -6.52 26.48
CA GLU A 551 11.28 -6.08 26.84
C GLU A 551 11.31 -4.98 27.91
N LYS A 552 12.18 -5.08 28.92
CA LYS A 552 12.37 -4.03 29.93
C LYS A 552 12.86 -2.72 29.32
N PHE A 553 13.82 -2.79 28.40
CA PHE A 553 14.31 -1.62 27.67
C PHE A 553 13.21 -0.94 26.85
N ARG A 554 12.42 -1.73 26.11
CA ARG A 554 11.27 -1.26 25.32
C ARG A 554 10.17 -0.64 26.19
N ALA A 555 9.89 -1.24 27.34
CA ALA A 555 8.94 -0.71 28.30
C ALA A 555 9.38 0.66 28.85
N SER A 556 10.67 0.84 29.14
CA SER A 556 11.21 2.13 29.57
C SER A 556 11.07 3.20 28.48
N LEU A 557 11.45 2.89 27.23
CA LEU A 557 11.25 3.80 26.09
C LEU A 557 9.77 4.18 25.88
N THR A 558 8.86 3.22 26.03
CA THR A 558 7.42 3.43 25.82
C THR A 558 6.84 4.47 26.79
N LYS A 559 7.35 4.56 28.03
CA LYS A 559 6.86 5.53 29.04
C LYS A 559 7.21 6.99 28.71
N LEU A 560 8.19 7.23 27.85
CA LEU A 560 8.77 8.55 27.61
C LEU A 560 7.85 9.48 26.80
N GLY A 561 6.84 8.95 26.12
CA GLY A 561 5.91 9.72 25.32
C GLY A 561 4.48 9.20 25.38
N ASP A 562 3.56 9.98 24.85
CA ASP A 562 2.15 9.63 24.63
C ASP A 562 1.90 9.25 23.16
N ILE A 563 2.71 9.82 22.26
CA ILE A 563 2.73 9.54 20.82
C ILE A 563 4.15 9.14 20.42
N TYR A 564 4.27 8.12 19.57
CA TYR A 564 5.51 7.78 18.89
C TYR A 564 5.50 8.27 17.45
N VAL A 565 6.60 8.90 17.03
CA VAL A 565 6.83 9.30 15.64
C VAL A 565 8.12 8.66 15.16
N ASN A 566 8.06 7.85 14.11
CA ASN A 566 9.25 7.39 13.42
C ASN A 566 9.60 8.35 12.28
N ASP A 567 10.75 8.98 12.36
CA ASP A 567 11.30 9.85 11.30
C ASP A 567 12.71 9.41 10.88
N ALA A 568 13.08 8.16 11.18
CA ALA A 568 14.39 7.57 10.91
C ALA A 568 14.28 6.45 9.86
N PHE A 569 13.97 6.82 8.61
CA PHE A 569 13.79 5.84 7.53
C PHE A 569 15.02 4.93 7.33
N GLY A 570 16.23 5.45 7.50
CA GLY A 570 17.48 4.68 7.35
C GLY A 570 17.66 3.49 8.29
N THR A 571 16.91 3.42 9.38
CA THR A 571 16.91 2.29 10.31
C THR A 571 15.64 1.45 10.24
N ALA A 572 14.66 1.83 9.41
CA ALA A 572 13.36 1.16 9.32
C ALA A 572 13.43 -0.28 8.78
N HIS A 573 14.50 -0.68 8.10
CA HIS A 573 14.75 -2.07 7.71
C HIS A 573 15.12 -2.99 8.88
N ARG A 574 15.37 -2.43 10.07
CA ARG A 574 15.84 -3.20 11.23
C ARG A 574 14.74 -3.31 12.28
N ALA A 575 14.58 -4.51 12.83
CA ALA A 575 13.67 -4.78 13.94
C ALA A 575 14.26 -4.37 15.31
N HIS A 576 14.90 -3.21 15.39
CA HIS A 576 15.49 -2.68 16.62
C HIS A 576 14.41 -2.23 17.62
N SER A 577 14.75 -2.18 18.90
CA SER A 577 13.80 -1.84 19.96
C SER A 577 13.15 -0.47 19.74
N SER A 578 13.90 0.53 19.31
CA SER A 578 13.36 1.85 18.97
C SER A 578 12.50 1.93 17.70
N MET A 579 12.55 0.92 16.83
CA MET A 579 11.75 0.84 15.60
C MET A 579 10.42 0.13 15.81
N VAL A 580 10.43 -0.98 16.56
CA VAL A 580 9.28 -1.89 16.69
C VAL A 580 8.78 -2.08 18.11
N GLY A 581 9.56 -1.64 19.11
CA GLY A 581 9.34 -1.93 20.52
C GLY A 581 8.58 -0.87 21.31
N VAL A 582 8.34 0.31 20.73
CA VAL A 582 7.55 1.36 21.40
C VAL A 582 6.07 1.04 21.25
N LYS A 583 5.43 0.65 22.35
CA LYS A 583 4.03 0.16 22.38
C LYS A 583 3.03 1.28 22.72
N LEU A 584 3.12 2.41 22.03
CA LEU A 584 2.14 3.49 22.14
C LEU A 584 0.98 3.30 21.16
N ASN A 585 -0.22 3.75 21.55
CA ASN A 585 -1.43 3.62 20.71
C ASN A 585 -1.32 4.35 19.38
N THR A 586 -0.66 5.52 19.39
CA THR A 586 -0.43 6.35 18.22
C THR A 586 1.04 6.26 17.82
N ARG A 587 1.31 5.59 16.69
CA ARG A 587 2.62 5.46 16.07
C ARG A 587 2.54 6.00 14.66
N ALA A 588 3.07 7.20 14.42
CA ALA A 588 2.99 7.86 13.13
C ALA A 588 4.35 7.94 12.45
N CYS A 589 4.39 8.19 11.14
CA CYS A 589 5.63 8.62 10.48
C CYS A 589 5.75 10.15 10.50
N GLY A 590 6.98 10.64 10.68
CA GLY A 590 7.34 12.04 10.49
C GLY A 590 7.43 12.43 9.01
N PHE A 591 7.82 13.67 8.72
CA PHE A 591 7.88 14.19 7.35
C PHE A 591 8.98 13.55 6.51
N LEU A 592 10.15 13.28 7.09
CA LEU A 592 11.27 12.66 6.37
C LEU A 592 10.85 11.25 5.94
N MET A 593 10.37 10.43 6.88
CA MET A 593 9.94 9.07 6.57
C MET A 593 8.74 9.05 5.62
N LYS A 594 7.80 9.99 5.76
CA LYS A 594 6.68 10.17 4.81
C LYS A 594 7.20 10.41 3.39
N ASN A 595 8.15 11.34 3.21
CA ASN A 595 8.67 11.67 1.88
C ASN A 595 9.36 10.46 1.24
N GLU A 596 10.16 9.73 1.99
CA GLU A 596 10.79 8.48 1.53
C GLU A 596 9.74 7.48 1.04
N LEU A 597 8.70 7.23 1.84
CA LEU A 597 7.62 6.30 1.49
C LEU A 597 6.81 6.77 0.27
N LEU A 598 6.58 8.08 0.13
CA LEU A 598 5.83 8.62 -1.02
C LEU A 598 6.62 8.50 -2.32
N TYR A 599 7.90 8.88 -2.33
CA TYR A 599 8.72 8.82 -3.54
C TYR A 599 9.00 7.39 -3.98
N PHE A 600 9.45 6.52 -3.06
CA PHE A 600 9.66 5.11 -3.40
C PHE A 600 8.34 4.38 -3.67
N GLY A 601 7.28 4.70 -2.92
CA GLY A 601 5.96 4.14 -3.16
C GLY A 601 5.50 4.41 -4.59
N LYS A 602 5.51 5.69 -5.01
CA LYS A 602 5.15 6.09 -6.38
C LYS A 602 6.01 5.40 -7.43
N ALA A 603 7.33 5.39 -7.26
CA ALA A 603 8.24 4.77 -8.22
C ALA A 603 8.07 3.24 -8.33
N LEU A 604 7.68 2.57 -7.24
CA LEU A 604 7.56 1.11 -7.20
C LEU A 604 6.16 0.59 -7.50
N SER A 605 5.12 1.43 -7.38
CA SER A 605 3.72 1.04 -7.64
C SER A 605 3.21 1.51 -9.00
N ASP A 606 3.41 2.79 -9.34
CA ASP A 606 2.89 3.40 -10.56
C ASP A 606 3.84 4.51 -11.08
N PRO A 607 5.02 4.13 -11.59
CA PRO A 607 5.99 5.09 -12.11
C PRO A 607 5.54 5.66 -13.45
N ALA A 608 5.79 6.96 -13.67
CA ALA A 608 5.72 7.53 -15.01
C ALA A 608 6.79 6.90 -15.90
N ARG A 609 6.40 6.46 -17.11
CA ARG A 609 7.27 5.70 -18.01
C ARG A 609 7.77 6.56 -19.19
N PRO A 610 8.98 6.32 -19.73
CA PRO A 610 9.90 5.23 -19.39
C PRO A 610 10.50 5.34 -17.97
N PHE A 611 10.47 4.22 -17.24
CA PHE A 611 11.08 4.11 -15.92
C PHE A 611 12.49 3.52 -16.08
N LEU A 612 13.51 4.30 -15.68
CA LEU A 612 14.90 3.93 -15.75
C LEU A 612 15.46 3.60 -14.35
N ALA A 613 16.13 2.46 -14.21
CA ALA A 613 17.05 2.22 -13.09
C ALA A 613 18.49 2.47 -13.51
N ILE A 614 19.26 3.13 -12.66
CA ILE A 614 20.70 3.33 -12.85
C ILE A 614 21.40 2.62 -11.69
N LEU A 615 22.19 1.59 -11.98
CA LEU A 615 22.88 0.80 -10.99
C LEU A 615 24.39 0.85 -11.23
N GLY A 616 25.15 1.10 -10.17
CA GLY A 616 26.62 1.11 -10.22
C GLY A 616 27.26 0.51 -8.97
N GLY A 617 28.54 0.82 -8.73
CA GLY A 617 29.31 0.26 -7.61
C GLY A 617 30.10 -1.01 -7.95
N ALA A 618 30.63 -1.68 -6.93
CA ALA A 618 31.74 -2.64 -7.08
C ALA A 618 31.33 -4.07 -7.49
N LYS A 619 30.30 -4.65 -6.85
CA LYS A 619 29.97 -6.09 -6.94
C LYS A 619 28.53 -6.32 -7.41
N VAL A 620 28.33 -7.38 -8.20
CA VAL A 620 27.00 -7.79 -8.70
C VAL A 620 26.25 -8.56 -7.62
N ALA A 621 26.93 -9.42 -6.86
CA ALA A 621 26.38 -10.29 -5.83
C ALA A 621 25.55 -9.52 -4.79
N ASP A 622 26.03 -8.34 -4.40
CA ASP A 622 25.37 -7.46 -3.42
C ASP A 622 24.07 -6.84 -3.96
N LYS A 623 23.85 -6.89 -5.29
CA LYS A 623 22.71 -6.27 -5.98
C LYS A 623 21.85 -7.25 -6.75
N ILE A 624 22.07 -8.56 -6.64
CA ILE A 624 21.29 -9.57 -7.37
C ILE A 624 19.79 -9.39 -7.11
N GLN A 625 19.39 -9.31 -5.84
CA GLN A 625 17.98 -9.20 -5.48
C GLN A 625 17.38 -7.87 -5.96
N LEU A 626 18.16 -6.78 -5.88
CA LEU A 626 17.76 -5.48 -6.39
C LEU A 626 17.50 -5.54 -7.90
N ILE A 627 18.46 -6.06 -8.68
CA ILE A 627 18.33 -6.18 -10.13
C ILE A 627 17.10 -7.04 -10.45
N LYS A 628 16.96 -8.21 -9.83
CA LYS A 628 15.83 -9.12 -10.05
C LYS A 628 14.48 -8.44 -9.84
N ASN A 629 14.32 -7.65 -8.77
CA ASN A 629 13.07 -6.96 -8.47
C ASN A 629 12.84 -5.75 -9.40
N MET A 630 13.91 -5.03 -9.75
CA MET A 630 13.81 -3.87 -10.66
C MET A 630 13.50 -4.29 -12.09
N LEU A 631 13.98 -5.44 -12.57
CA LEU A 631 13.65 -5.99 -13.89
C LEU A 631 12.15 -6.25 -14.09
N ASP A 632 11.39 -6.45 -13.02
CA ASP A 632 9.92 -6.60 -13.12
C ASP A 632 9.20 -5.23 -13.22
N LYS A 633 9.91 -4.11 -13.08
CA LYS A 633 9.33 -2.77 -12.93
C LYS A 633 9.79 -1.78 -13.98
N VAL A 634 11.07 -1.77 -14.32
CA VAL A 634 11.68 -0.74 -15.19
C VAL A 634 11.45 -1.04 -16.66
N ASN A 635 11.56 -0.01 -17.49
CA ASN A 635 11.65 -0.15 -18.94
C ASN A 635 13.11 -0.30 -19.38
N GLU A 636 14.01 0.39 -18.67
CA GLU A 636 15.42 0.47 -19.03
C GLU A 636 16.29 0.39 -17.77
N MET A 637 17.49 -0.15 -17.91
CA MET A 637 18.46 -0.25 -16.83
C MET A 637 19.88 0.05 -17.31
N ILE A 638 20.52 1.04 -16.71
CA ILE A 638 21.96 1.28 -16.86
C ILE A 638 22.70 0.48 -15.78
N ILE A 639 23.74 -0.26 -16.18
CA ILE A 639 24.64 -0.96 -15.26
C ILE A 639 26.06 -0.42 -15.49
N GLY A 640 26.55 0.42 -14.58
CA GLY A 640 27.90 1.00 -14.60
C GLY A 640 28.78 0.49 -13.46
N GLY A 641 29.90 1.17 -13.18
CA GLY A 641 30.79 0.86 -12.07
C GLY A 641 31.58 -0.44 -12.26
N GLY A 642 32.23 -0.90 -11.19
CA GLY A 642 32.97 -2.16 -11.16
C GLY A 642 32.13 -3.38 -11.54
N MET A 643 30.83 -3.36 -11.21
CA MET A 643 29.92 -4.45 -11.54
C MET A 643 29.70 -4.63 -13.05
N ALA A 644 29.85 -3.58 -13.86
CA ALA A 644 29.70 -3.65 -15.32
C ALA A 644 30.72 -4.60 -15.97
N PHE A 645 31.96 -4.66 -15.44
CA PHE A 645 33.00 -5.55 -15.98
C PHE A 645 32.64 -7.03 -15.85
N THR A 646 31.88 -7.41 -14.81
CA THR A 646 31.39 -8.77 -14.65
C THR A 646 30.34 -9.10 -15.74
N PHE A 647 29.45 -8.16 -16.06
CA PHE A 647 28.49 -8.32 -17.16
C PHE A 647 29.20 -8.41 -18.52
N LEU A 648 30.12 -7.48 -18.80
CA LEU A 648 30.85 -7.41 -20.07
C LEU A 648 31.71 -8.65 -20.33
N LYS A 649 32.40 -9.16 -19.31
CA LYS A 649 33.19 -10.39 -19.42
C LYS A 649 32.33 -11.62 -19.69
N VAL A 650 31.16 -11.73 -19.04
CA VAL A 650 30.29 -12.92 -19.18
C VAL A 650 29.46 -12.90 -20.46
N ASP A 651 28.96 -11.73 -20.86
CA ASP A 651 28.04 -11.57 -22.00
C ASP A 651 28.80 -11.37 -23.33
N LYS A 652 29.83 -10.52 -23.31
CA LYS A 652 30.55 -10.08 -24.52
C LYS A 652 31.99 -10.58 -24.60
N ASN A 653 32.47 -11.34 -23.61
CA ASN A 653 33.84 -11.84 -23.51
C ASN A 653 34.91 -10.73 -23.62
N VAL A 654 34.62 -9.54 -23.08
CA VAL A 654 35.54 -8.39 -23.08
C VAL A 654 36.74 -8.69 -22.18
N GLU A 655 37.95 -8.33 -22.61
CA GLU A 655 39.14 -8.38 -21.76
C GLU A 655 39.07 -7.27 -20.71
N ILE A 656 39.19 -7.62 -19.42
CA ILE A 656 38.96 -6.69 -18.31
C ILE A 656 40.22 -6.37 -17.49
N GLY A 657 41.39 -6.86 -17.88
CA GLY A 657 42.63 -6.66 -17.13
C GLY A 657 42.50 -7.04 -15.66
N LYS A 658 42.85 -6.12 -14.76
CA LYS A 658 42.70 -6.22 -13.29
C LYS A 658 41.40 -5.61 -12.75
N SER A 659 40.43 -5.28 -13.61
CA SER A 659 39.15 -4.71 -13.18
C SER A 659 38.38 -5.69 -12.29
N LEU A 660 37.46 -5.16 -11.48
CA LEU A 660 36.68 -5.96 -10.53
C LEU A 660 35.86 -7.03 -11.27
N PHE A 661 36.10 -8.29 -10.89
CA PHE A 661 35.33 -9.44 -11.37
C PHE A 661 34.70 -10.16 -10.19
N ASP A 662 33.38 -10.22 -10.18
CA ASP A 662 32.62 -10.90 -9.14
C ASP A 662 32.25 -12.32 -9.61
N GLU A 663 33.02 -13.31 -9.16
CA GLU A 663 32.80 -14.72 -9.55
C GLU A 663 31.42 -15.25 -9.13
N ALA A 664 30.90 -14.81 -7.98
CA ALA A 664 29.57 -15.22 -7.52
C ALA A 664 28.48 -14.58 -8.38
N GLY A 665 28.62 -13.29 -8.68
CA GLY A 665 27.75 -12.56 -9.60
C GLY A 665 27.79 -13.08 -11.04
N ALA A 666 28.96 -13.48 -11.54
CA ALA A 666 29.14 -13.99 -12.90
C ALA A 666 28.23 -15.18 -13.22
N LYS A 667 27.98 -16.05 -12.22
CA LYS A 667 27.10 -17.23 -12.35
C LYS A 667 25.65 -16.87 -12.68
N ILE A 668 25.19 -15.66 -12.32
CA ILE A 668 23.80 -15.25 -12.49
C ILE A 668 23.58 -14.25 -13.62
N VAL A 669 24.63 -13.65 -14.18
CA VAL A 669 24.52 -12.63 -15.23
C VAL A 669 23.65 -13.11 -16.41
N LYS A 670 23.87 -14.34 -16.90
CA LYS A 670 23.08 -14.88 -18.02
C LYS A 670 21.60 -15.00 -17.69
N GLU A 671 21.26 -15.38 -16.45
CA GLU A 671 19.88 -15.43 -15.96
C GLU A 671 19.27 -14.03 -15.92
N LEU A 672 20.01 -13.03 -15.41
CA LEU A 672 19.53 -11.65 -15.32
C LEU A 672 19.27 -11.05 -16.71
N LEU A 673 20.15 -11.30 -17.68
CA LEU A 673 19.98 -10.85 -19.07
C LEU A 673 18.81 -11.56 -19.76
N ALA A 674 18.64 -12.87 -19.53
CA ALA A 674 17.48 -13.61 -20.03
C ALA A 674 16.17 -13.06 -19.45
N LYS A 675 16.12 -12.81 -18.14
CA LYS A 675 14.96 -12.19 -17.47
C LYS A 675 14.69 -10.78 -18.01
N ALA A 676 15.73 -9.98 -18.24
CA ALA A 676 15.58 -8.66 -18.84
C ALA A 676 14.93 -8.75 -20.22
N LYS A 677 15.37 -9.69 -21.07
CA LYS A 677 14.76 -9.95 -22.38
C LYS A 677 13.29 -10.40 -22.26
N GLU A 678 12.99 -11.33 -21.35
CA GLU A 678 11.62 -11.79 -21.08
C GLU A 678 10.69 -10.64 -20.66
N LYS A 679 11.20 -9.71 -19.84
CA LYS A 679 10.47 -8.56 -19.31
C LYS A 679 10.52 -7.33 -20.22
N ASN A 680 11.10 -7.44 -21.42
CA ASN A 680 11.30 -6.34 -22.36
C ASN A 680 12.04 -5.13 -21.75
N VAL A 681 13.01 -5.40 -20.89
CA VAL A 681 13.87 -4.38 -20.28
C VAL A 681 15.13 -4.20 -21.14
N GLN A 682 15.41 -2.95 -21.53
CA GLN A 682 16.64 -2.62 -22.24
C GLN A 682 17.79 -2.42 -21.24
N ILE A 683 18.83 -3.25 -21.33
CA ILE A 683 20.04 -3.14 -20.51
C ILE A 683 21.10 -2.34 -21.26
N HIS A 684 21.63 -1.29 -20.62
CA HIS A 684 22.68 -0.43 -21.14
C HIS A 684 23.97 -0.65 -20.32
N LEU A 685 25.02 -1.11 -20.99
CA LEU A 685 26.36 -1.30 -20.43
C LEU A 685 27.32 -0.26 -21.03
N PRO A 686 28.43 0.09 -20.36
CA PRO A 686 29.43 0.98 -20.94
C PRO A 686 30.08 0.33 -22.17
N VAL A 687 30.42 1.17 -23.14
CA VAL A 687 31.07 0.81 -24.42
C VAL A 687 32.53 1.26 -24.49
N ASP A 688 32.97 2.05 -23.51
CA ASP A 688 34.34 2.51 -23.31
C ASP A 688 34.56 2.86 -21.83
N PHE A 689 35.83 2.88 -21.42
CA PHE A 689 36.24 3.03 -20.02
C PHE A 689 37.45 3.94 -19.90
N VAL A 690 37.55 4.66 -18.79
CA VAL A 690 38.81 5.27 -18.34
C VAL A 690 39.52 4.26 -17.44
N VAL A 691 40.72 3.85 -17.83
CA VAL A 691 41.53 2.84 -17.14
C VAL A 691 42.76 3.45 -16.50
N GLY A 692 43.18 2.87 -15.37
CA GLY A 692 44.42 3.20 -14.68
C GLY A 692 45.28 1.99 -14.38
N ASP A 693 46.58 2.21 -14.17
CA ASP A 693 47.59 1.19 -13.88
C ASP A 693 47.56 0.69 -12.42
N LYS A 694 46.94 1.47 -11.52
CA LYS A 694 46.75 1.16 -10.09
C LYS A 694 45.49 1.82 -9.53
N PHE A 695 44.98 1.30 -8.42
CA PHE A 695 43.84 1.91 -7.70
C PHE A 695 44.34 3.04 -6.79
N ALA A 696 44.61 4.22 -7.36
CA ALA A 696 45.06 5.39 -6.62
C ALA A 696 44.71 6.68 -7.37
N GLU A 697 44.64 7.80 -6.65
CA GLU A 697 44.36 9.13 -7.22
C GLU A 697 45.45 9.58 -8.23
N ASP A 698 46.70 9.16 -8.01
CA ASP A 698 47.84 9.50 -8.84
C ASP A 698 48.05 8.55 -10.03
N ALA A 699 47.17 7.57 -10.24
CA ALA A 699 47.25 6.62 -11.35
C ALA A 699 47.28 7.31 -12.73
N THR A 700 47.85 6.61 -13.71
CA THR A 700 47.72 6.98 -15.13
C THR A 700 46.25 6.87 -15.54
N ALA A 701 45.83 7.69 -16.51
CA ALA A 701 44.47 7.65 -17.04
C ALA A 701 44.54 7.60 -18.56
N LYS A 702 43.91 6.60 -19.16
CA LYS A 702 43.71 6.50 -20.61
C LYS A 702 42.34 5.91 -20.91
N THR A 703 41.77 6.26 -22.05
CA THR A 703 40.49 5.72 -22.51
C THR A 703 40.72 4.50 -23.39
N VAL A 704 39.92 3.45 -23.21
CA VAL A 704 39.87 2.27 -24.08
C VAL A 704 38.42 1.88 -24.35
N THR A 705 38.14 1.35 -25.53
CA THR A 705 36.81 0.83 -25.91
C THR A 705 36.59 -0.59 -25.36
N ALA A 706 35.33 -1.04 -25.33
CA ALA A 706 34.99 -2.42 -24.99
C ALA A 706 35.57 -3.43 -25.98
N GLU A 707 35.70 -3.05 -27.25
CA GLU A 707 36.29 -3.88 -28.30
C GLU A 707 37.82 -4.01 -28.15
N GLU A 708 38.51 -2.92 -27.77
CA GLU A 708 39.95 -2.95 -27.46
C GLU A 708 40.24 -3.72 -26.18
N GLY A 709 39.30 -3.72 -25.22
CA GLY A 709 39.46 -4.32 -23.91
C GLY A 709 40.36 -3.50 -22.98
N VAL A 710 40.34 -3.85 -21.69
CA VAL A 710 41.20 -3.27 -20.67
C VAL A 710 42.56 -4.00 -20.71
N PRO A 711 43.67 -3.29 -20.97
CA PRO A 711 44.98 -3.92 -21.10
C PRO A 711 45.43 -4.65 -19.82
N ALA A 712 46.24 -5.69 -19.99
CA ALA A 712 46.91 -6.36 -18.88
C ALA A 712 47.60 -5.37 -17.92
N GLY A 713 47.43 -5.59 -16.62
CA GLY A 713 47.97 -4.71 -15.59
C GLY A 713 47.13 -3.47 -15.25
N HIS A 714 46.21 -3.05 -16.12
CA HIS A 714 45.30 -1.91 -15.88
C HIS A 714 43.94 -2.35 -15.36
N MET A 715 43.16 -1.42 -14.81
CA MET A 715 41.78 -1.62 -14.36
C MET A 715 40.91 -0.44 -14.78
N GLY A 716 39.67 -0.71 -15.18
CA GLY A 716 38.68 0.32 -15.44
C GLY A 716 38.17 0.95 -14.14
N MET A 717 38.21 2.28 -14.09
CA MET A 717 37.91 3.06 -12.90
C MET A 717 36.77 4.08 -13.12
N ASP A 718 36.47 4.42 -14.37
CA ASP A 718 35.30 5.24 -14.72
C ASP A 718 34.80 4.86 -16.12
N VAL A 719 33.60 5.32 -16.47
CA VAL A 719 33.06 5.17 -17.83
C VAL A 719 33.72 6.16 -18.78
N GLY A 720 33.89 5.78 -20.04
CA GLY A 720 34.49 6.64 -21.05
C GLY A 720 33.49 7.60 -21.72
N PRO A 721 33.98 8.54 -22.55
CA PRO A 721 33.15 9.57 -23.18
C PRO A 721 31.98 9.04 -24.03
N LYS A 722 32.16 7.92 -24.75
CA LYS A 722 31.04 7.35 -25.56
C LYS A 722 29.94 6.78 -24.67
N SER A 723 30.32 6.19 -23.54
CA SER A 723 29.37 5.68 -22.54
C SER A 723 28.64 6.82 -21.85
N GLU A 724 29.29 7.96 -21.61
CA GLU A 724 28.65 9.17 -21.10
C GLU A 724 27.54 9.66 -22.04
N GLU A 725 27.82 9.76 -23.35
CA GLU A 725 26.83 10.15 -24.37
C GLU A 725 25.65 9.16 -24.45
N LEU A 726 25.95 7.86 -24.43
CA LEU A 726 24.94 6.80 -24.40
C LEU A 726 24.03 6.94 -23.18
N PHE A 727 24.62 7.06 -21.99
CA PHE A 727 23.86 7.15 -20.75
C PHE A 727 23.05 8.45 -20.68
N ALA A 728 23.60 9.57 -21.14
CA ALA A 728 22.86 10.84 -21.21
C ALA A 728 21.62 10.72 -22.11
N THR A 729 21.72 10.01 -23.24
CA THR A 729 20.59 9.77 -24.15
C THR A 729 19.49 8.94 -23.49
N VAL A 730 19.87 7.89 -22.76
CA VAL A 730 18.93 7.03 -22.00
C VAL A 730 18.25 7.82 -20.89
N VAL A 731 19.01 8.63 -20.15
CA VAL A 731 18.50 9.50 -19.08
C VAL A 731 17.52 10.55 -19.61
N ALA A 732 17.82 11.18 -20.75
CA ALA A 732 17.02 12.27 -21.30
C ALA A 732 15.58 11.88 -21.67
N ARG A 733 15.33 10.60 -22.00
CA ARG A 733 13.99 10.11 -22.36
C ARG A 733 13.20 9.53 -21.18
N ALA A 734 13.83 9.29 -20.04
CA ALA A 734 13.16 8.75 -18.87
C ALA A 734 12.14 9.75 -18.28
N LYS A 735 11.07 9.24 -17.69
CA LYS A 735 10.08 10.01 -16.92
C LYS A 735 10.16 9.76 -15.41
N THR A 736 10.70 8.60 -15.04
CA THR A 736 11.09 8.28 -13.66
C THR A 736 12.48 7.68 -13.69
N ILE A 737 13.35 8.10 -12.77
CA ILE A 737 14.70 7.57 -12.60
C ILE A 737 14.90 7.17 -11.13
N VAL A 738 15.39 5.96 -10.91
CA VAL A 738 15.95 5.55 -9.61
C VAL A 738 17.43 5.25 -9.81
N TRP A 739 18.30 5.96 -9.12
CA TRP A 739 19.76 5.78 -9.21
C TRP A 739 20.34 5.26 -7.91
N ASN A 740 21.03 4.12 -7.97
CA ASN A 740 21.76 3.50 -6.87
C ASN A 740 23.15 2.97 -7.29
N GLY A 741 24.19 3.74 -6.95
CA GLY A 741 25.60 3.42 -7.15
C GLY A 741 26.23 4.23 -8.30
N PRO A 742 27.39 4.88 -8.08
CA PRO A 742 28.07 5.65 -9.13
C PRO A 742 28.66 4.73 -10.24
N PRO A 743 28.81 5.26 -11.47
CA PRO A 743 29.39 4.53 -12.59
C PRO A 743 30.93 4.44 -12.55
N GLY A 744 31.60 5.17 -11.66
CA GLY A 744 33.06 5.18 -11.51
C GLY A 744 33.53 5.53 -10.09
N VAL A 745 34.85 5.55 -9.89
CA VAL A 745 35.56 5.86 -8.64
C VAL A 745 35.64 7.39 -8.47
N PHE A 746 34.48 8.00 -8.25
CA PHE A 746 34.30 9.45 -8.25
C PHE A 746 35.06 10.20 -7.14
N GLU A 747 35.57 9.47 -6.15
CA GLU A 747 36.43 9.99 -5.09
C GLU A 747 37.74 10.54 -5.65
N PHE A 748 38.28 9.94 -6.72
CA PHE A 748 39.50 10.37 -7.38
C PHE A 748 39.18 11.30 -8.55
N GLU A 749 39.79 12.49 -8.57
CA GLU A 749 39.44 13.55 -9.53
C GLU A 749 39.52 13.07 -10.99
N LYS A 750 40.58 12.33 -11.35
CA LYS A 750 40.82 11.75 -12.69
C LYS A 750 39.77 10.72 -13.14
N PHE A 751 39.01 10.15 -12.20
CA PHE A 751 38.04 9.07 -12.44
C PHE A 751 36.63 9.46 -11.96
N SER A 752 36.36 10.77 -11.93
CA SER A 752 35.09 11.34 -11.48
C SER A 752 34.21 11.91 -12.60
N HIS A 753 34.77 12.02 -13.82
CA HIS A 753 34.13 12.70 -14.95
C HIS A 753 32.85 11.98 -15.41
N GLY A 754 32.89 10.66 -15.55
CA GLY A 754 31.72 9.87 -15.98
C GLY A 754 30.59 9.92 -14.95
N THR A 755 30.93 9.89 -13.66
CA THR A 755 29.94 10.08 -12.58
C THR A 755 29.34 11.49 -12.61
N LYS A 756 30.15 12.51 -12.86
CA LYS A 756 29.69 13.90 -12.97
C LYS A 756 28.80 14.11 -14.20
N ALA A 757 29.18 13.59 -15.36
CA ALA A 757 28.39 13.67 -16.60
C ALA A 757 27.01 13.02 -16.44
N LEU A 758 26.97 11.84 -15.81
CA LEU A 758 25.71 11.15 -15.51
C LEU A 758 24.83 11.96 -14.53
N MET A 759 25.42 12.56 -13.49
CA MET A 759 24.70 13.44 -12.57
C MET A 759 24.10 14.65 -13.28
N ASP A 760 24.87 15.30 -14.15
CA ASP A 760 24.42 16.48 -14.91
C ASP A 760 23.28 16.12 -15.87
N ALA A 761 23.32 14.92 -16.48
CA ALA A 761 22.20 14.40 -17.27
C ALA A 761 20.94 14.19 -16.42
N VAL A 762 21.07 13.61 -15.21
CA VAL A 762 19.95 13.38 -14.29
C VAL A 762 19.36 14.71 -13.80
N VAL A 763 20.19 15.70 -13.47
CA VAL A 763 19.75 17.05 -13.11
C VAL A 763 18.98 17.70 -14.26
N LYS A 764 19.49 17.60 -15.49
CA LYS A 764 18.82 18.13 -16.68
C LYS A 764 17.46 17.45 -16.92
N ALA A 765 17.38 16.13 -16.75
CA ALA A 765 16.12 15.40 -16.84
C ALA A 765 15.13 15.83 -15.75
N THR A 766 15.61 16.05 -14.53
CA THR A 766 14.79 16.57 -13.42
C THR A 766 14.19 17.92 -13.76
N ALA A 767 15.01 18.85 -14.26
CA ALA A 767 14.56 20.18 -14.70
C ALA A 767 13.53 20.11 -15.84
N ALA A 768 13.58 19.07 -16.68
CA ALA A 768 12.59 18.79 -17.72
C ALA A 768 11.32 18.06 -17.23
N GLY A 769 11.17 17.87 -15.91
CA GLY A 769 9.98 17.26 -15.29
C GLY A 769 10.07 15.75 -15.03
N CYS A 770 11.25 15.14 -15.20
CA CYS A 770 11.46 13.75 -14.78
C CYS A 770 11.48 13.64 -13.25
N CYS A 771 10.81 12.64 -12.69
CA CYS A 771 10.94 12.30 -11.27
C CYS A 771 12.27 11.57 -11.05
N THR A 772 13.19 12.11 -10.25
CA THR A 772 14.52 11.53 -10.02
C THR A 772 14.76 11.22 -8.55
N ILE A 773 14.99 9.95 -8.25
CA ILE A 773 15.20 9.44 -6.89
C ILE A 773 16.62 8.92 -6.79
N ILE A 774 17.42 9.58 -5.95
CA ILE A 774 18.79 9.17 -5.63
C ILE A 774 18.75 8.30 -4.38
N GLY A 775 19.29 7.08 -4.47
CA GLY A 775 19.37 6.14 -3.36
C GLY A 775 20.77 5.56 -3.21
N GLY A 776 21.14 5.20 -1.98
CA GLY A 776 22.47 4.66 -1.66
C GLY A 776 23.46 5.73 -1.20
N GLY A 777 24.31 5.37 -0.23
CA GLY A 777 25.21 6.30 0.44
C GLY A 777 26.23 6.97 -0.50
N ASP A 778 26.80 6.19 -1.43
CA ASP A 778 27.82 6.71 -2.35
C ASP A 778 27.20 7.69 -3.36
N THR A 779 26.02 7.38 -3.91
CA THR A 779 25.33 8.28 -4.85
C THR A 779 24.84 9.56 -4.17
N ALA A 780 24.36 9.48 -2.92
CA ALA A 780 24.06 10.68 -2.14
C ALA A 780 25.33 11.52 -1.88
N THR A 781 26.47 10.87 -1.66
CA THR A 781 27.78 11.55 -1.52
C THR A 781 28.22 12.21 -2.82
N CYS A 782 27.93 11.59 -3.98
CA CYS A 782 28.13 12.20 -5.29
C CYS A 782 27.29 13.49 -5.44
N CYS A 783 26.00 13.44 -5.08
CA CYS A 783 25.14 14.63 -5.13
C CYS A 783 25.75 15.80 -4.36
N LYS A 784 26.27 15.50 -3.16
CA LYS A 784 26.93 16.48 -2.30
C LYS A 784 28.25 16.99 -2.85
N LYS A 785 29.13 16.13 -3.35
CA LYS A 785 30.39 16.53 -3.98
C LYS A 785 30.13 17.53 -5.11
N PHE A 786 29.05 17.31 -5.88
CA PHE A 786 28.71 18.12 -7.05
C PHE A 786 27.67 19.22 -6.80
N LYS A 787 27.19 19.40 -5.56
CA LYS A 787 26.20 20.43 -5.17
C LYS A 787 24.93 20.36 -6.02
N THR A 788 24.25 19.21 -5.93
CA THR A 788 23.08 18.86 -6.75
C THR A 788 21.92 18.30 -5.92
N GLU A 789 22.02 18.27 -4.60
CA GLU A 789 20.97 17.75 -3.71
C GLU A 789 19.63 18.46 -3.89
N ASP A 790 19.66 19.76 -4.17
CA ASP A 790 18.51 20.64 -4.42
C ASP A 790 18.03 20.59 -5.89
N LYS A 791 18.74 19.88 -6.76
CA LYS A 791 18.49 19.82 -8.22
C LYS A 791 17.91 18.50 -8.70
N VAL A 792 17.66 17.57 -7.78
CA VAL A 792 17.02 16.27 -8.03
C VAL A 792 15.71 16.20 -7.24
N THR A 793 14.77 15.33 -7.62
CA THR A 793 13.45 15.29 -6.97
C THR A 793 13.52 14.81 -5.52
N HIS A 794 14.33 13.78 -5.26
CA HIS A 794 14.50 13.21 -3.92
C HIS A 794 15.87 12.59 -3.73
N VAL A 795 16.59 13.00 -2.67
CA VAL A 795 17.80 12.31 -2.20
C VAL A 795 17.44 11.50 -0.96
N SER A 796 17.43 10.19 -1.11
CA SER A 796 17.09 9.29 -0.01
C SER A 796 18.21 9.24 1.03
N THR A 797 17.80 9.39 2.29
CA THR A 797 18.65 9.23 3.48
C THR A 797 18.69 7.78 3.97
N GLY A 798 17.87 6.91 3.38
CA GLY A 798 17.62 5.57 3.89
C GLY A 798 18.76 4.56 3.74
N GLY A 799 19.70 4.79 2.82
CA GLY A 799 20.82 3.89 2.57
C GLY A 799 20.37 2.44 2.37
N GLY A 800 20.67 1.57 3.33
CA GLY A 800 20.25 0.16 3.33
C GLY A 800 18.73 -0.03 3.38
N ALA A 801 17.98 0.86 4.03
CA ALA A 801 16.51 0.77 4.04
C ALA A 801 15.91 1.01 2.66
N SER A 802 16.42 2.00 1.92
CA SER A 802 16.02 2.27 0.55
C SER A 802 16.34 1.08 -0.36
N LEU A 803 17.51 0.47 -0.17
CA LEU A 803 17.92 -0.72 -0.92
C LEU A 803 16.97 -1.89 -0.66
N GLU A 804 16.71 -2.23 0.60
CA GLU A 804 15.79 -3.32 0.95
C GLU A 804 14.36 -3.06 0.45
N LEU A 805 13.90 -1.80 0.47
CA LEU A 805 12.62 -1.42 -0.12
C LEU A 805 12.60 -1.62 -1.64
N LEU A 806 13.67 -1.22 -2.33
CA LEU A 806 13.84 -1.44 -3.77
C LEU A 806 14.02 -2.92 -4.13
N GLU A 807 14.46 -3.77 -3.20
CA GLU A 807 14.49 -5.23 -3.32
C GLU A 807 13.11 -5.88 -3.13
N GLY A 808 12.11 -5.11 -2.67
CA GLY A 808 10.75 -5.57 -2.40
C GLY A 808 10.52 -6.13 -1.00
N LYS A 809 11.45 -5.90 -0.05
CA LYS A 809 11.29 -6.35 1.34
C LYS A 809 10.34 -5.45 2.11
N VAL A 810 9.70 -6.02 3.13
CA VAL A 810 8.92 -5.28 4.12
C VAL A 810 9.90 -4.66 5.12
N LEU A 811 9.72 -3.37 5.42
CA LEU A 811 10.53 -2.66 6.40
C LEU A 811 9.86 -2.75 7.79
N PRO A 812 10.46 -3.44 8.79
CA PRO A 812 9.85 -3.62 10.11
C PRO A 812 9.43 -2.32 10.81
N GLY A 813 10.24 -1.26 10.70
CA GLY A 813 9.94 0.05 11.29
C GLY A 813 8.83 0.82 10.58
N VAL A 814 8.48 0.47 9.33
CA VAL A 814 7.28 0.97 8.64
C VAL A 814 6.06 0.17 9.07
N GLU A 815 6.20 -1.16 9.14
CA GLU A 815 5.12 -2.08 9.55
C GLU A 815 4.66 -1.84 10.99
N ALA A 816 5.56 -1.42 11.87
CA ALA A 816 5.25 -1.12 13.26
C ALA A 816 4.39 0.15 13.46
N LEU A 817 4.20 0.97 12.42
CA LEU A 817 3.39 2.17 12.50
C LEU A 817 1.89 1.86 12.53
N SER A 818 1.12 2.75 13.17
CA SER A 818 -0.33 2.67 13.19
C SER A 818 -0.88 2.85 11.77
N PRO A 819 -1.97 2.16 11.40
CA PRO A 819 -2.62 2.39 10.12
C PRO A 819 -3.20 3.82 10.05
N ALA A 820 -3.19 4.41 8.86
CA ALA A 820 -4.00 5.61 8.62
C ALA A 820 -5.49 5.25 8.85
N PRO A 821 -6.25 6.11 9.57
CA PRO A 821 -7.67 5.87 9.86
C PRO A 821 -8.56 5.92 8.62
#